data_AF-A0A7W5NKF4-F1
#
_entry.id   AF-A0A7W5NKF4-F1
#
_cell.length_a   1.000
_cell.length_b   1.000
_cell.length_c   1.000
_cell.angle_alpha   90.00
_cell.angle_beta   90.00
_cell.angle_gamma   90.00
#
_symmetry.space_group_name_H-M   'P 1'
#
loop_
_entity.id
_entity.type
_entity.pdbx_description
1 polymer ?
#
loop_
_entity_poly.entity_id
_entity_poly.type
_entity_poly.pdbx_seq_one_letter_code
_entity_poly.pdbx_strand_id
1 'polypeptide(L)'
;MAENSRPQSDSKPDVQAFSLDVMLEKYAKGDERSADDIYRRVAHGVAQAEPPALRAEIEARFVDNLRHGALGAGRIMSAAGTGIEATLINCFVQPVGDSIQGVDDEGRPGIYVALLQAAETMRRGGGVGYNFSAIRPRGALVHSTGSSASGPCSYIDVFDASCRTVESAGARRGAQMAVLDCDHPDLPEFIEAKHSKGRWNNFNVSVAVTDAFMRAVENDATWQLVHRAEPSPALRAAGDLRQRDDGLWVYAETRARAIWDTIMRSTYDVAEPGVVFISRMNEDNNLRAIESIRATNPCGEQPLPAYGCCNLGPLDLTRFVRNPFASPSFDWDDLVARTTTQVRFLDDVLDVTLWPLPEQHQEAMAKRRIGVGFTGLGDALVMLGIGYNSAQGCAFGARVGRTMRDAAYRASVELARERGAFPLFDADTYLAPGTFASRLPDDLQAAIRTHGIRNSHLLSIAPTGTVSLAFADNVSNGIEPAFSWTYQRTRRMADGGRESFAVEDHAWRLYRALGGDVNALPDYFVNALQMSAQEHVAMMAAVQPFVDTSISKTVNVPADYPFAAFEDLYLDAWRRGLKGLATYRPNETLGAVLQTLPANEDTPADAQSDAVLDPLRVAIDHRPRGELPAVIEKIEYLTQTGKVSLYVAVSFLEVTGQVGGEPVTIERPIEFFIPVGQRDESQQWITATMRSLSLAARGGFVARNLQDLRKVSWDRGQVRYGETQRLDGKRTPLWHDSEVAAIAYAIQQILHRRGFLDAEGRQVPSRLLAQRRDAAAFPAARAKDDASQARAGDQVLDGPNALPADATFGAQHAMFGRKCGSCGANAVIRKDGCDFCTACGEIGVCG
;
A
#
# COMPACT_ATOMS: atom_id res chain seq x y z
N MET A 1 19.03 -36.57 -37.87
CA MET A 1 20.27 -36.46 -37.08
C MET A 1 21.23 -35.53 -37.81
N ALA A 2 21.23 -34.26 -37.40
CA ALA A 2 22.28 -33.29 -37.63
C ALA A 2 22.14 -32.33 -36.44
N GLU A 3 22.78 -32.68 -35.33
CA GLU A 3 22.90 -31.83 -34.15
C GLU A 3 23.68 -30.58 -34.58
N ASN A 4 22.97 -29.46 -34.69
CA ASN A 4 23.58 -28.15 -34.77
C ASN A 4 23.94 -27.75 -33.33
N SER A 5 25.02 -28.33 -32.80
CA SER A 5 25.60 -27.96 -31.52
C SER A 5 26.03 -26.49 -31.61
N ARG A 6 25.26 -25.62 -30.95
CA ARG A 6 25.61 -24.20 -30.76
C ARG A 6 26.99 -24.16 -30.09
N PRO A 7 28.02 -23.52 -30.68
CA PRO A 7 29.23 -23.23 -29.94
C PRO A 7 28.90 -22.13 -28.93
N GLN A 8 28.62 -22.52 -27.68
CA GLN A 8 28.68 -21.58 -26.56
C GLN A 8 30.16 -21.27 -26.36
N SER A 9 30.57 -20.04 -26.68
CA SER A 9 31.86 -19.54 -26.20
C SER A 9 31.84 -19.54 -24.67
N ASP A 10 32.92 -20.01 -24.05
CA ASP A 10 33.23 -20.02 -22.61
C ASP A 10 33.34 -18.60 -21.99
N SER A 11 32.58 -17.62 -22.49
CA SER A 11 32.74 -16.20 -22.20
C SER A 11 31.49 -15.53 -21.65
N LYS A 12 30.55 -16.30 -21.08
CA LYS A 12 29.42 -15.73 -20.32
C LYS A 12 29.90 -15.44 -18.89
N PRO A 13 29.67 -14.23 -18.35
CA PRO A 13 29.98 -13.97 -16.95
C PRO A 13 29.12 -14.88 -16.06
N ASP A 14 29.71 -15.38 -14.97
CA ASP A 14 28.96 -16.09 -13.93
C ASP A 14 27.87 -15.18 -13.36
N VAL A 15 26.73 -15.77 -12.98
CA VAL A 15 25.65 -15.04 -12.31
C VAL A 15 26.21 -14.35 -11.07
N GLN A 16 25.92 -13.06 -10.90
CA GLN A 16 26.45 -12.33 -9.74
C GLN A 16 25.88 -12.87 -8.42
N ALA A 17 26.72 -12.91 -7.38
CA ALA A 17 26.38 -13.51 -6.08
C ALA A 17 25.08 -12.96 -5.48
N PHE A 18 24.86 -11.64 -5.60
CA PHE A 18 23.64 -11.01 -5.08
C PHE A 18 22.36 -11.50 -5.76
N SER A 19 22.40 -11.77 -7.07
CA SER A 19 21.28 -12.33 -7.83
C SER A 19 20.97 -13.76 -7.38
N LEU A 20 22.02 -14.56 -7.17
CA LEU A 20 21.91 -15.92 -6.64
C LEU A 20 21.31 -15.92 -5.22
N ASP A 21 21.80 -15.06 -4.32
CA ASP A 21 21.28 -14.91 -2.96
C ASP A 21 19.78 -14.57 -2.98
N VAL A 22 19.38 -13.59 -3.78
CA VAL A 22 17.97 -13.18 -3.90
C VAL A 22 17.10 -14.32 -4.44
N MET A 23 17.61 -15.07 -5.41
CA MET A 23 16.91 -16.24 -5.98
C MET A 23 16.72 -17.33 -4.92
N LEU A 24 17.77 -17.69 -4.20
CA LEU A 24 17.72 -18.70 -3.14
C LEU A 24 16.83 -18.27 -1.97
N GLU A 25 16.97 -17.03 -1.50
CA GLU A 25 16.22 -16.52 -0.35
C GLU A 25 14.72 -16.43 -0.65
N LYS A 26 14.35 -15.90 -1.83
CA LYS A 26 12.95 -15.57 -2.12
C LYS A 26 12.20 -16.68 -2.86
N TYR A 27 12.89 -17.47 -3.67
CA TYR A 27 12.24 -18.38 -4.62
C TYR A 27 12.52 -19.85 -4.33
N ALA A 28 13.74 -20.22 -3.94
CA ALA A 28 14.05 -21.62 -3.62
C ALA A 28 13.21 -22.14 -2.44
N LYS A 29 12.90 -23.43 -2.46
CA LYS A 29 12.13 -24.16 -1.45
C LYS A 29 12.80 -25.49 -1.15
N GLY A 30 12.80 -25.89 0.12
CA GLY A 30 13.39 -27.17 0.54
C GLY A 30 14.88 -27.28 0.19
N ASP A 31 15.21 -28.28 -0.61
CA ASP A 31 16.57 -28.62 -1.04
C ASP A 31 16.98 -27.98 -2.38
N GLU A 32 16.13 -27.14 -2.99
CA GLU A 32 16.47 -26.40 -4.22
C GLU A 32 17.75 -25.56 -4.03
N ARG A 33 18.68 -25.64 -4.99
CA ARG A 33 19.97 -24.91 -4.97
C ARG A 33 20.25 -24.13 -6.25
N SER A 34 19.44 -24.30 -7.29
CA SER A 34 19.65 -23.67 -8.58
C SER A 34 18.35 -23.13 -9.18
N ALA A 35 18.48 -22.21 -10.14
CA ALA A 35 17.35 -21.75 -10.93
C ALA A 35 16.67 -22.93 -11.67
N ASP A 36 17.44 -23.92 -12.09
CA ASP A 36 16.93 -25.08 -12.81
C ASP A 36 16.06 -26.00 -11.94
N ASP A 37 16.37 -26.11 -10.64
CA ASP A 37 15.50 -26.82 -9.68
C ASP A 37 14.14 -26.10 -9.56
N ILE A 38 14.18 -24.78 -9.41
CA ILE A 38 12.99 -23.93 -9.37
C ILE A 38 12.20 -24.05 -10.67
N TYR A 39 12.87 -24.04 -11.83
CA TYR A 39 12.21 -24.16 -13.13
C TYR A 39 11.47 -25.49 -13.29
N ARG A 40 12.09 -26.60 -12.88
CA ARG A 40 11.41 -27.92 -12.86
C ARG A 40 10.20 -27.91 -11.94
N ARG A 41 10.32 -27.40 -10.71
CA ARG A 41 9.17 -27.30 -9.79
C ARG A 41 8.04 -26.47 -10.37
N VAL A 42 8.35 -25.29 -10.90
CA VAL A 42 7.35 -24.37 -11.45
C VAL A 42 6.66 -24.99 -12.66
N ALA A 43 7.42 -25.55 -13.60
CA ALA A 43 6.89 -26.24 -14.77
C ALA A 43 5.99 -27.42 -14.39
N HIS A 44 6.43 -28.24 -13.43
CA HIS A 44 5.65 -29.38 -12.92
C HIS A 44 4.32 -28.93 -12.31
N GLY A 45 4.36 -27.87 -11.49
CA GLY A 45 3.17 -27.31 -10.85
C GLY A 45 2.16 -26.75 -11.84
N VAL A 46 2.63 -26.02 -12.86
CA VAL A 46 1.76 -25.43 -13.89
C VAL A 46 1.21 -26.49 -14.85
N ALA A 47 2.03 -27.47 -15.24
CA ALA A 47 1.61 -28.56 -16.12
C ALA A 47 0.50 -29.45 -15.51
N GLN A 48 0.17 -29.33 -14.22
CA GLN A 48 -0.98 -30.05 -13.65
C GLN A 48 -2.33 -29.61 -14.24
N ALA A 49 -2.42 -28.43 -14.86
CA ALA A 49 -3.58 -27.99 -15.64
C ALA A 49 -3.86 -28.91 -16.84
N GLU A 50 -2.84 -29.58 -17.37
CA GLU A 50 -2.93 -30.38 -18.58
C GLU A 50 -3.58 -31.74 -18.31
N PRO A 51 -4.21 -32.34 -19.34
CA PRO A 51 -4.65 -33.73 -19.29
C PRO A 51 -3.47 -34.67 -18.95
N PRO A 52 -3.67 -35.72 -18.13
CA PRO A 52 -2.59 -36.61 -17.69
C PRO A 52 -1.69 -37.15 -18.79
N ALA A 53 -2.24 -37.40 -19.99
CA ALA A 53 -1.49 -37.91 -21.14
C ALA A 53 -0.49 -36.90 -21.73
N LEU A 54 -0.71 -35.59 -21.56
CA LEU A 54 0.13 -34.52 -22.09
C LEU A 54 1.09 -33.93 -21.06
N ARG A 55 0.86 -34.16 -19.76
CA ARG A 55 1.60 -33.50 -18.66
C ARG A 55 3.11 -33.58 -18.81
N ALA A 56 3.65 -34.77 -19.10
CA ALA A 56 5.10 -34.95 -19.19
C ALA A 56 5.72 -34.17 -20.38
N GLU A 57 5.03 -34.14 -21.53
CA GLU A 57 5.49 -33.39 -22.70
C GLU A 57 5.42 -31.88 -22.45
N ILE A 58 4.30 -31.40 -21.90
CA ILE A 58 4.09 -29.98 -21.63
C ILE A 58 5.01 -29.49 -20.51
N GLU A 59 5.21 -30.27 -19.45
CA GLU A 59 6.18 -29.98 -18.40
C GLU A 59 7.58 -29.79 -19.00
N ALA A 60 8.02 -30.71 -19.86
CA ALA A 60 9.33 -30.60 -20.53
C ALA A 60 9.41 -29.33 -21.40
N ARG A 61 8.34 -28.98 -22.12
CA ARG A 61 8.24 -27.73 -22.88
C ARG A 61 8.32 -26.48 -22.01
N PHE A 62 7.68 -26.48 -20.84
CA PHE A 62 7.73 -25.36 -19.90
C PHE A 62 9.11 -25.21 -19.27
N VAL A 63 9.75 -26.32 -18.87
CA VAL A 63 11.16 -26.29 -18.41
C VAL A 63 12.06 -25.71 -19.48
N ASP A 64 11.93 -26.17 -20.73
CA ASP A 64 12.71 -25.65 -21.86
C ASP A 64 12.46 -24.16 -22.09
N ASN A 65 11.20 -23.70 -22.00
CA ASN A 65 10.85 -22.29 -22.14
C ASN A 65 11.51 -21.42 -21.05
N LEU A 66 11.45 -21.86 -19.79
CA LEU A 66 12.05 -21.16 -18.65
C LEU A 66 13.58 -21.06 -18.78
N ARG A 67 14.23 -22.13 -19.23
CA ARG A 67 15.68 -22.14 -19.50
C ARG A 67 16.10 -21.17 -20.61
N HIS A 68 15.19 -20.86 -21.53
CA HIS A 68 15.42 -19.96 -22.66
C HIS A 68 14.92 -18.52 -22.41
N GLY A 69 14.76 -18.13 -21.14
CA GLY A 69 14.50 -16.73 -20.76
C GLY A 69 13.04 -16.39 -20.54
N ALA A 70 12.11 -17.34 -20.69
CA ALA A 70 10.75 -17.12 -20.22
C ALA A 70 10.70 -17.17 -18.69
N LEU A 71 9.87 -16.34 -18.08
CA LEU A 71 9.72 -16.30 -16.63
C LEU A 71 8.24 -16.20 -16.26
N GLY A 72 7.85 -16.88 -15.18
CA GLY A 72 6.63 -16.51 -14.46
C GLY A 72 6.85 -15.22 -13.67
N ALA A 73 5.79 -14.48 -13.40
CA ALA A 73 5.88 -13.41 -12.43
C ALA A 73 6.22 -13.93 -11.02
N GLY A 74 6.59 -13.02 -10.12
CA GLY A 74 7.19 -13.38 -8.84
C GLY A 74 6.38 -14.36 -7.98
N ARG A 75 5.04 -14.34 -8.04
CA ARG A 75 4.19 -15.30 -7.32
C ARG A 75 4.24 -16.69 -7.94
N ILE A 76 4.15 -16.79 -9.26
CA ILE A 76 4.32 -18.04 -10.01
C ILE A 76 5.66 -18.69 -9.66
N MET A 77 6.77 -17.96 -9.81
CA MET A 77 8.12 -18.50 -9.56
C MET A 77 8.32 -18.94 -8.11
N SER A 78 7.67 -18.27 -7.16
CA SER A 78 7.81 -18.56 -5.73
C SER A 78 6.95 -19.73 -5.25
N ALA A 79 5.76 -19.94 -5.82
CA ALA A 79 4.73 -20.78 -5.21
C ALA A 79 4.22 -21.93 -6.09
N ALA A 80 4.34 -21.87 -7.41
CA ALA A 80 3.90 -22.96 -8.28
C ALA A 80 4.63 -24.27 -7.91
N GLY A 81 3.89 -25.37 -7.76
CA GLY A 81 4.45 -26.68 -7.42
C GLY A 81 4.91 -26.86 -5.98
N THR A 82 4.70 -25.89 -5.07
CA THR A 82 5.19 -25.97 -3.67
C THR A 82 4.19 -26.57 -2.68
N GLY A 83 2.92 -26.71 -3.07
CA GLY A 83 1.83 -27.09 -2.15
C GLY A 83 1.41 -25.97 -1.19
N ILE A 84 2.03 -24.78 -1.24
CA ILE A 84 1.65 -23.63 -0.44
C ILE A 84 0.31 -23.08 -0.96
N GLU A 85 -0.66 -22.87 -0.07
CA GLU A 85 -1.96 -22.26 -0.40
C GLU A 85 -1.86 -20.73 -0.61
N ALA A 86 -1.02 -20.31 -1.54
CA ALA A 86 -0.89 -18.93 -2.00
C ALA A 86 -1.42 -18.81 -3.44
N THR A 87 -1.93 -17.63 -3.79
CA THR A 87 -2.32 -17.37 -5.17
C THR A 87 -1.06 -17.20 -6.04
N LEU A 88 -1.11 -17.71 -7.27
CA LEU A 88 -0.05 -17.50 -8.27
C LEU A 88 -0.21 -16.15 -8.99
N ILE A 89 -1.33 -15.46 -8.77
CA ILE A 89 -1.65 -14.17 -9.37
C ILE A 89 -1.01 -13.04 -8.57
N ASN A 90 -0.40 -12.09 -9.26
CA ASN A 90 0.32 -10.99 -8.60
C ASN A 90 -0.60 -9.91 -8.04
N CYS A 91 -1.64 -9.52 -8.79
CA CYS A 91 -2.51 -8.41 -8.42
C CYS A 91 -3.96 -8.60 -8.90
N PHE A 92 -4.87 -7.82 -8.31
CA PHE A 92 -6.29 -7.80 -8.62
C PHE A 92 -6.85 -6.37 -8.60
N VAL A 93 -8.03 -6.15 -9.18
CA VAL A 93 -8.84 -4.95 -8.94
C VAL A 93 -10.10 -5.33 -8.17
N GLN A 94 -10.35 -4.65 -7.05
CA GLN A 94 -11.47 -4.90 -6.16
C GLN A 94 -12.47 -3.72 -6.26
N PRO A 95 -13.75 -3.97 -6.60
CA PRO A 95 -14.76 -2.93 -6.55
C PRO A 95 -15.04 -2.51 -5.10
N VAL A 96 -15.42 -1.24 -4.93
CA VAL A 96 -15.89 -0.67 -3.66
C VAL A 96 -17.19 0.10 -3.92
N GLY A 97 -18.25 -0.25 -3.20
CA GLY A 97 -19.59 0.33 -3.34
C GLY A 97 -19.90 1.40 -2.29
N ASP A 98 -20.93 2.21 -2.57
CA ASP A 98 -21.40 3.29 -1.68
C ASP A 98 -22.32 2.79 -0.55
N SER A 99 -21.86 1.80 0.21
CA SER A 99 -22.55 1.26 1.38
C SER A 99 -21.55 0.81 2.43
N ILE A 100 -21.94 0.79 3.71
CA ILE A 100 -21.03 0.34 4.79
C ILE A 100 -20.86 -1.18 4.76
N GLN A 101 -21.94 -1.91 4.52
CA GLN A 101 -22.03 -3.38 4.51
C GLN A 101 -22.91 -3.85 3.34
N GLY A 102 -22.89 -5.16 3.06
CA GLY A 102 -23.71 -5.75 2.00
C GLY A 102 -23.20 -5.34 0.62
N VAL A 103 -24.14 -4.94 -0.25
CA VAL A 103 -23.85 -4.37 -1.57
C VAL A 103 -24.52 -3.00 -1.71
N ASP A 104 -24.04 -2.16 -2.62
CA ASP A 104 -24.73 -0.93 -3.00
C ASP A 104 -25.80 -1.18 -4.08
N ASP A 105 -26.48 -0.12 -4.52
CA ASP A 105 -27.56 -0.19 -5.51
C ASP A 105 -27.11 -0.72 -6.88
N GLU A 106 -25.79 -0.72 -7.14
CA GLU A 106 -25.19 -1.26 -8.36
C GLU A 106 -24.58 -2.66 -8.15
N GLY A 107 -24.84 -3.29 -7.00
CA GLY A 107 -24.34 -4.63 -6.67
C GLY A 107 -22.85 -4.67 -6.30
N ARG A 108 -22.20 -3.53 -6.07
CA ARG A 108 -20.80 -3.48 -5.63
C ARG A 108 -20.72 -3.77 -4.14
N PRO A 109 -19.70 -4.49 -3.66
CA PRO A 109 -19.55 -4.78 -2.24
C PRO A 109 -19.38 -3.48 -1.44
N GLY A 110 -20.09 -3.37 -0.31
CA GLY A 110 -19.93 -2.25 0.61
C GLY A 110 -18.51 -2.13 1.14
N ILE A 111 -18.15 -0.97 1.67
CA ILE A 111 -16.79 -0.57 2.06
C ILE A 111 -16.10 -1.61 2.94
N TYR A 112 -16.75 -2.09 4.02
CA TYR A 112 -16.14 -3.08 4.90
C TYR A 112 -16.13 -4.51 4.32
N VAL A 113 -17.05 -4.82 3.39
CA VAL A 113 -17.04 -6.09 2.65
C VAL A 113 -15.86 -6.10 1.68
N ALA A 114 -15.68 -5.02 0.92
CA ALA A 114 -14.54 -4.84 0.02
C ALA A 114 -13.20 -4.85 0.78
N LEU A 115 -13.14 -4.25 1.97
CA LEU A 115 -11.97 -4.30 2.84
C LEU A 115 -11.64 -5.73 3.29
N LEU A 116 -12.65 -6.50 3.69
CA LEU A 116 -12.48 -7.91 4.07
C LEU A 116 -11.97 -8.75 2.89
N GLN A 117 -12.60 -8.58 1.72
CA GLN A 117 -12.22 -9.26 0.47
C GLN A 117 -10.78 -8.92 0.05
N ALA A 118 -10.40 -7.64 0.15
CA ALA A 118 -9.05 -7.18 -0.09
C ALA A 118 -8.03 -7.76 0.90
N ALA A 119 -8.37 -7.82 2.18
CA ALA A 119 -7.51 -8.40 3.20
C ALA A 119 -7.24 -9.89 2.93
N GLU A 120 -8.25 -10.67 2.53
CA GLU A 120 -8.05 -12.07 2.13
C GLU A 120 -7.17 -12.17 0.87
N THR A 121 -7.41 -11.32 -0.13
CA THR A 121 -6.59 -11.27 -1.35
C THR A 121 -5.12 -10.98 -1.03
N MET A 122 -4.84 -9.98 -0.18
CA MET A 122 -3.50 -9.63 0.24
C MET A 122 -2.84 -10.72 1.09
N ARG A 123 -3.59 -11.34 2.01
CA ARG A 123 -3.13 -12.48 2.82
C ARG A 123 -2.64 -13.62 1.93
N ARG A 124 -3.35 -13.90 0.82
CA ARG A 124 -2.98 -14.93 -0.15
C ARG A 124 -1.85 -14.53 -1.11
N GLY A 125 -1.46 -13.25 -1.15
CA GLY A 125 -0.32 -12.78 -1.94
C GLY A 125 -0.60 -11.67 -2.96
N GLY A 126 -1.86 -11.33 -3.21
CA GLY A 126 -2.24 -10.40 -4.27
C GLY A 126 -2.16 -8.93 -3.85
N GLY A 127 -1.53 -8.08 -4.67
CA GLY A 127 -1.71 -6.63 -4.58
C GLY A 127 -3.11 -6.21 -5.07
N VAL A 128 -3.66 -5.09 -4.62
CA VAL A 128 -5.05 -4.74 -4.90
C VAL A 128 -5.21 -3.29 -5.36
N GLY A 129 -5.83 -3.08 -6.51
CA GLY A 129 -6.28 -1.77 -6.97
C GLY A 129 -7.75 -1.53 -6.71
N TYR A 130 -8.14 -0.27 -6.53
CA TYR A 130 -9.53 0.14 -6.28
C TYR A 130 -9.84 1.43 -7.03
N ASN A 131 -11.11 1.61 -7.42
CA ASN A 131 -11.66 2.92 -7.70
C ASN A 131 -12.60 3.30 -6.54
N PHE A 132 -12.32 4.41 -5.87
CA PHE A 132 -13.09 4.87 -4.70
C PHE A 132 -14.21 5.86 -5.05
N SER A 133 -14.38 6.22 -6.33
CA SER A 133 -15.31 7.29 -6.75
C SER A 133 -16.78 6.90 -6.69
N ALA A 134 -17.07 5.64 -6.38
CA ALA A 134 -18.42 5.21 -6.02
C ALA A 134 -18.87 5.79 -4.67
N ILE A 135 -17.95 5.93 -3.73
CA ILE A 135 -18.25 6.34 -2.35
C ILE A 135 -18.65 7.81 -2.37
N ARG A 136 -19.79 8.12 -1.75
CA ARG A 136 -20.29 9.48 -1.65
C ARG A 136 -19.27 10.45 -1.04
N PRO A 137 -19.22 11.70 -1.52
CA PRO A 137 -18.26 12.69 -1.06
C PRO A 137 -18.53 13.13 0.37
N ARG A 138 -17.52 13.75 0.98
CA ARG A 138 -17.62 14.37 2.30
C ARG A 138 -18.78 15.36 2.33
N GLY A 139 -19.60 15.29 3.38
CA GLY A 139 -20.74 16.19 3.54
C GLY A 139 -21.99 15.78 2.76
N ALA A 140 -21.97 14.68 1.99
CA ALA A 140 -23.18 14.07 1.42
C ALA A 140 -24.12 13.55 2.53
N LEU A 141 -25.42 13.53 2.24
CA LEU A 141 -26.46 13.05 3.15
C LEU A 141 -26.39 11.53 3.31
N VAL A 142 -26.50 11.06 4.56
CA VAL A 142 -26.72 9.65 4.90
C VAL A 142 -28.16 9.51 5.39
N HIS A 143 -29.05 9.04 4.52
CA HIS A 143 -30.51 9.03 4.79
C HIS A 143 -30.90 8.24 6.04
N SER A 144 -30.25 7.11 6.31
CA SER A 144 -30.60 6.23 7.43
C SER A 144 -30.33 6.84 8.81
N THR A 145 -29.30 7.69 8.92
CA THR A 145 -28.86 8.31 10.18
C THR A 145 -29.13 9.81 10.24
N GLY A 146 -29.52 10.42 9.13
CA GLY A 146 -29.66 11.88 9.00
C GLY A 146 -28.33 12.64 9.16
N SER A 147 -27.19 11.95 9.03
CA SER A 147 -25.85 12.53 9.23
C SER A 147 -25.17 12.88 7.90
N SER A 148 -23.97 13.48 7.99
CA SER A 148 -23.09 13.75 6.85
C SER A 148 -22.05 12.64 6.67
N ALA A 149 -21.74 12.30 5.43
CA ALA A 149 -20.72 11.32 5.06
C ALA A 149 -19.29 11.86 5.26
N SER A 150 -18.34 10.94 5.46
CA SER A 150 -16.92 11.25 5.69
C SER A 150 -16.07 11.35 4.42
N GLY A 151 -16.57 10.86 3.27
CA GLY A 151 -15.90 10.89 1.97
C GLY A 151 -14.92 9.73 1.72
N PRO A 152 -14.61 9.37 0.46
CA PRO A 152 -13.66 8.30 0.10
C PRO A 152 -12.29 8.42 0.76
N CYS A 153 -11.70 9.61 0.84
CA CYS A 153 -10.35 9.80 1.42
C CYS A 153 -10.23 9.26 2.86
N SER A 154 -11.31 9.39 3.66
CA SER A 154 -11.35 8.84 5.02
C SER A 154 -11.38 7.31 5.06
N TYR A 155 -11.97 6.66 4.06
CA TYR A 155 -12.00 5.20 3.96
C TYR A 155 -10.70 4.66 3.36
N ILE A 156 -10.03 5.40 2.47
CA ILE A 156 -8.68 5.05 2.03
C ILE A 156 -7.71 4.96 3.22
N ASP A 157 -7.84 5.85 4.23
CA ASP A 157 -7.07 5.76 5.48
C ASP A 157 -7.30 4.41 6.21
N VAL A 158 -8.51 3.85 6.16
CA VAL A 158 -8.85 2.54 6.75
C VAL A 158 -8.20 1.40 5.96
N PHE A 159 -8.27 1.44 4.63
CA PHE A 159 -7.63 0.44 3.76
C PHE A 159 -6.10 0.46 3.91
N ASP A 160 -5.50 1.64 4.04
CA ASP A 160 -4.05 1.80 4.28
C ASP A 160 -3.66 1.18 5.62
N ALA A 161 -4.44 1.44 6.68
CA ALA A 161 -4.21 0.85 8.00
C ALA A 161 -4.35 -0.69 8.01
N SER A 162 -5.31 -1.23 7.26
CA SER A 162 -5.49 -2.68 7.11
C SER A 162 -4.28 -3.33 6.43
N CYS A 163 -3.80 -2.75 5.32
CA CYS A 163 -2.64 -3.25 4.60
C CYS A 163 -1.36 -3.27 5.45
N ARG A 164 -1.19 -2.33 6.39
CA ARG A 164 -0.06 -2.38 7.35
C ARG A 164 -0.10 -3.59 8.29
N THR A 165 -1.28 -4.15 8.52
CA THR A 165 -1.52 -5.21 9.50
C THR A 165 -1.54 -6.60 8.84
N VAL A 166 -2.03 -6.70 7.61
CA VAL A 166 -2.09 -7.96 6.86
C VAL A 166 -0.69 -8.31 6.35
N GLU A 167 -0.03 -9.28 6.99
CA GLU A 167 1.16 -9.92 6.43
C GLU A 167 0.76 -10.74 5.20
N SER A 168 1.27 -10.37 4.03
CA SER A 168 1.05 -11.12 2.79
C SER A 168 1.80 -12.46 2.86
N ALA A 169 1.28 -13.53 2.25
CA ALA A 169 2.01 -14.80 2.17
C ALA A 169 3.45 -14.58 1.62
N GLY A 170 4.47 -14.99 2.39
CA GLY A 170 5.89 -14.75 2.12
C GLY A 170 6.43 -13.43 2.69
N ALA A 171 7.73 -13.14 2.53
CA ALA A 171 8.38 -11.97 3.13
C ALA A 171 8.02 -10.59 2.49
N ARG A 172 6.84 -10.42 1.88
CA ARG A 172 6.44 -9.20 1.15
C ARG A 172 5.35 -8.40 1.86
N ARG A 173 5.45 -7.08 1.84
CA ARG A 173 4.37 -6.16 2.26
C ARG A 173 3.30 -6.07 1.17
N GLY A 174 2.05 -5.84 1.56
CA GLY A 174 0.95 -5.56 0.63
C GLY A 174 1.19 -4.26 -0.14
N ALA A 175 0.75 -4.22 -1.40
CA ALA A 175 0.82 -3.03 -2.25
C ALA A 175 -0.56 -2.77 -2.84
N GLN A 176 -0.96 -1.51 -2.87
CA GLN A 176 -2.30 -1.11 -3.30
C GLN A 176 -2.28 0.05 -4.31
N MET A 177 -3.36 0.18 -5.09
CA MET A 177 -3.62 1.33 -5.97
C MET A 177 -4.96 1.97 -5.58
N ALA A 178 -4.97 3.28 -5.34
CA ALA A 178 -6.19 4.05 -5.17
C ALA A 178 -6.41 4.94 -6.40
N VAL A 179 -7.56 4.78 -7.04
CA VAL A 179 -8.00 5.62 -8.16
C VAL A 179 -9.22 6.44 -7.77
N LEU A 180 -9.22 7.71 -8.17
CA LEU A 180 -10.40 8.59 -8.08
C LEU A 180 -10.63 9.29 -9.43
N ASP A 181 -11.89 9.39 -9.83
CA ASP A 181 -12.30 9.98 -11.11
C ASP A 181 -12.12 11.51 -11.10
N CYS A 182 -11.75 12.07 -12.26
CA CYS A 182 -11.45 13.50 -12.42
C CYS A 182 -12.62 14.45 -12.17
N ASP A 183 -13.84 13.93 -11.96
CA ASP A 183 -15.04 14.67 -11.64
C ASP A 183 -15.56 14.40 -10.22
N HIS A 184 -14.86 13.62 -9.38
CA HIS A 184 -15.31 13.36 -8.02
C HIS A 184 -15.17 14.60 -7.11
N PRO A 185 -16.15 14.95 -6.25
CA PRO A 185 -16.08 16.16 -5.41
C PRO A 185 -14.93 16.21 -4.40
N ASP A 186 -14.48 15.06 -3.91
CA ASP A 186 -13.33 14.97 -2.99
C ASP A 186 -11.97 14.89 -3.73
N LEU A 187 -11.93 15.09 -5.05
CA LEU A 187 -10.69 15.06 -5.84
C LEU A 187 -9.61 16.03 -5.32
N PRO A 188 -9.91 17.28 -4.91
CA PRO A 188 -8.90 18.14 -4.31
C PRO A 188 -8.25 17.57 -3.03
N GLU A 189 -9.02 16.94 -2.14
CA GLU A 189 -8.46 16.28 -0.94
C GLU A 189 -7.58 15.09 -1.33
N PHE A 190 -8.00 14.35 -2.37
CA PHE A 190 -7.31 13.15 -2.85
C PHE A 190 -5.95 13.47 -3.48
N ILE A 191 -5.86 14.52 -4.30
CA ILE A 191 -4.61 14.97 -4.93
C ILE A 191 -3.58 15.33 -3.85
N GLU A 192 -3.99 16.13 -2.86
CA GLU A 192 -3.09 16.66 -1.83
C GLU A 192 -2.73 15.64 -0.73
N ALA A 193 -3.33 14.46 -0.73
CA ALA A 193 -3.29 13.55 0.42
C ALA A 193 -1.87 13.12 0.82
N LYS A 194 -0.97 12.90 -0.15
CA LYS A 194 0.41 12.44 0.12
C LYS A 194 1.41 13.56 0.42
N HIS A 195 1.00 14.82 0.36
CA HIS A 195 1.78 15.90 1.00
C HIS A 195 1.82 15.75 2.52
N SER A 196 0.87 15.02 3.11
CA SER A 196 0.92 14.61 4.52
C SER A 196 1.84 13.40 4.71
N LYS A 197 3.07 13.65 5.18
CA LYS A 197 4.08 12.61 5.42
C LYS A 197 3.49 11.42 6.21
N GLY A 198 3.57 10.23 5.62
CA GLY A 198 3.12 8.98 6.24
C GLY A 198 1.67 8.57 5.93
N ARG A 199 0.86 9.45 5.33
CA ARG A 199 -0.49 9.10 4.87
C ARG A 199 -0.40 8.31 3.57
N TRP A 200 -1.12 7.18 3.51
CA TRP A 200 -1.25 6.33 2.31
C TRP A 200 0.08 5.73 1.80
N ASN A 201 1.01 5.41 2.70
CA ASN A 201 2.30 4.81 2.36
C ASN A 201 2.21 3.43 1.68
N ASN A 202 1.07 2.73 1.78
CA ASN A 202 0.88 1.43 1.14
C ASN A 202 0.09 1.52 -0.17
N PHE A 203 -0.25 2.74 -0.61
CA PHE A 203 -0.93 3.03 -1.85
C PHE A 203 -0.01 3.76 -2.82
N ASN A 204 -0.07 3.35 -4.08
CA ASN A 204 0.09 4.29 -5.19
C ASN A 204 -1.26 4.96 -5.44
N VAL A 205 -1.25 6.24 -5.80
CA VAL A 205 -2.46 7.04 -6.01
C VAL A 205 -2.49 7.52 -7.45
N SER A 206 -3.64 7.48 -8.11
CA SER A 206 -3.79 7.97 -9.47
C SER A 206 -5.15 8.60 -9.74
N VAL A 207 -5.19 9.63 -10.58
CA VAL A 207 -6.44 10.24 -11.05
C VAL A 207 -6.87 9.57 -12.36
N ALA A 208 -8.12 9.09 -12.41
CA ALA A 208 -8.74 8.61 -13.63
C ALA A 208 -9.25 9.78 -14.46
N VAL A 209 -8.51 10.09 -15.52
CA VAL A 209 -8.74 11.25 -16.37
C VAL A 209 -9.44 10.83 -17.66
N THR A 210 -10.52 11.53 -17.99
CA THR A 210 -11.27 11.32 -19.23
C THR A 210 -10.79 12.25 -20.35
N ASP A 211 -11.03 11.87 -21.60
CA ASP A 211 -10.75 12.76 -22.74
C ASP A 211 -11.58 14.04 -22.71
N ALA A 212 -12.79 13.97 -22.12
CA ALA A 212 -13.63 15.16 -21.92
C ALA A 212 -12.95 16.16 -20.98
N PHE A 213 -12.35 15.68 -19.89
CA PHE A 213 -11.56 16.50 -18.98
C PHE A 213 -10.33 17.08 -19.67
N MET A 214 -9.56 16.27 -20.40
CA MET A 214 -8.36 16.74 -21.10
C MET A 214 -8.69 17.81 -22.15
N ARG A 215 -9.76 17.64 -22.93
CA ARG A 215 -10.25 18.68 -23.84
C ARG A 215 -10.71 19.92 -23.09
N ALA A 216 -11.32 19.79 -21.92
CA ALA A 216 -11.68 20.94 -21.09
C ALA A 216 -10.44 21.68 -20.58
N VAL A 217 -9.37 20.98 -20.22
CA VAL A 217 -8.07 21.56 -19.86
C VAL A 217 -7.47 22.34 -21.03
N GLU A 218 -7.39 21.75 -22.22
CA GLU A 218 -6.86 22.42 -23.41
C GLU A 218 -7.62 23.71 -23.74
N ASN A 219 -8.95 23.65 -23.71
CA ASN A 219 -9.84 24.77 -24.04
C ASN A 219 -10.07 25.76 -22.88
N ASP A 220 -9.44 25.56 -21.73
CA ASP A 220 -9.70 26.35 -20.50
C ASP A 220 -11.19 26.39 -20.12
N ALA A 221 -11.92 25.31 -20.36
CA ALA A 221 -13.35 25.21 -20.05
C ALA A 221 -13.59 25.01 -18.54
N THR A 222 -14.83 25.23 -18.11
CA THR A 222 -15.25 24.84 -16.76
C THR A 222 -15.42 23.32 -16.66
N TRP A 223 -15.22 22.81 -15.46
CA TRP A 223 -15.38 21.41 -15.09
C TRP A 223 -16.19 21.32 -13.80
N GLN A 224 -17.17 20.41 -13.80
CA GLN A 224 -18.05 20.20 -12.67
C GLN A 224 -17.56 18.99 -11.88
N LEU A 225 -17.46 19.16 -10.56
CA LEU A 225 -17.27 18.05 -9.65
C LEU A 225 -18.64 17.54 -9.21
N VAL A 226 -18.96 16.30 -9.57
CA VAL A 226 -20.31 15.75 -9.51
C VAL A 226 -20.38 14.42 -8.80
N HIS A 227 -21.50 14.16 -8.12
CA HIS A 227 -21.80 12.84 -7.57
C HIS A 227 -23.31 12.60 -7.51
N ARG A 228 -23.76 11.34 -7.57
CA ARG A 228 -25.19 10.99 -7.46
C ARG A 228 -25.79 11.26 -6.09
N ALA A 229 -24.95 11.24 -5.06
CA ALA A 229 -25.37 11.40 -3.67
C ALA A 229 -25.85 12.82 -3.42
N GLU A 230 -26.94 12.96 -2.69
CA GLU A 230 -27.49 14.25 -2.30
C GLU A 230 -26.57 14.92 -1.27
N PRO A 231 -26.21 16.22 -1.41
CA PRO A 231 -25.49 16.96 -0.38
C PRO A 231 -26.33 17.07 0.90
N SER A 232 -25.72 17.07 2.08
CA SER A 232 -26.48 17.26 3.33
C SER A 232 -27.22 18.61 3.37
N PRO A 233 -28.31 18.75 4.14
CA PRO A 233 -29.03 20.02 4.28
C PRO A 233 -28.12 21.19 4.69
N ALA A 234 -27.15 20.94 5.57
CA ALA A 234 -26.18 21.94 5.97
C ALA A 234 -25.29 22.39 4.81
N LEU A 235 -24.85 21.45 3.96
CA LEU A 235 -24.01 21.76 2.80
C LEU A 235 -24.80 22.52 1.72
N ARG A 236 -26.06 22.15 1.49
CA ARG A 236 -26.97 22.89 0.58
C ARG A 236 -27.29 24.30 1.06
N ALA A 237 -27.39 24.49 2.38
CA ALA A 237 -27.61 25.82 2.94
C ALA A 237 -26.35 26.71 2.86
N ALA A 238 -25.17 26.11 2.83
CA ALA A 238 -23.89 26.81 2.84
C ALA A 238 -23.36 27.17 1.44
N GLY A 239 -23.85 26.52 0.38
CA GLY A 239 -23.33 26.68 -0.98
C GLY A 239 -24.40 26.63 -2.05
N ASP A 240 -24.06 27.14 -3.24
CA ASP A 240 -24.91 27.09 -4.43
C ASP A 240 -24.78 25.73 -5.13
N LEU A 241 -25.38 24.71 -4.50
CA LEU A 241 -25.40 23.33 -4.98
C LEU A 241 -26.64 23.09 -5.82
N ARG A 242 -26.46 22.51 -7.00
CA ARG A 242 -27.56 22.22 -7.92
C ARG A 242 -27.51 20.78 -8.40
N GLN A 243 -28.67 20.23 -8.69
CA GLN A 243 -28.79 18.96 -9.38
C GLN A 243 -28.92 19.21 -10.88
N ARG A 244 -28.22 18.41 -11.67
CA ARG A 244 -28.37 18.35 -13.14
C ARG A 244 -29.59 17.52 -13.52
N ASP A 245 -30.01 17.64 -14.78
CA ASP A 245 -31.14 16.88 -15.33
C ASP A 245 -30.90 15.35 -15.35
N ASP A 246 -29.62 14.93 -15.35
CA ASP A 246 -29.21 13.52 -15.25
C ASP A 246 -29.21 12.96 -13.82
N GLY A 247 -29.61 13.78 -12.84
CA GLY A 247 -29.70 13.39 -11.43
C GLY A 247 -28.39 13.55 -10.65
N LEU A 248 -27.28 13.96 -11.28
CA LEU A 248 -26.03 14.22 -10.57
C LEU A 248 -26.05 15.58 -9.86
N TRP A 249 -25.58 15.61 -8.62
CA TRP A 249 -25.37 16.85 -7.87
C TRP A 249 -24.03 17.45 -8.23
N VAL A 250 -24.02 18.74 -8.60
CA VAL A 250 -22.82 19.55 -8.77
C VAL A 250 -22.42 20.07 -7.39
N TYR A 251 -21.34 19.51 -6.86
CA TYR A 251 -20.75 19.91 -5.57
C TYR A 251 -19.86 21.14 -5.69
N ALA A 252 -19.20 21.28 -6.83
CA ALA A 252 -18.40 22.44 -7.18
C ALA A 252 -18.27 22.57 -8.71
N GLU A 253 -18.00 23.77 -9.18
CA GLU A 253 -17.65 24.05 -10.57
C GLU A 253 -16.42 24.97 -10.59
N THR A 254 -15.38 24.60 -11.33
CA THR A 254 -14.13 25.37 -11.43
C THR A 254 -13.54 25.25 -12.83
N ARG A 255 -12.44 25.93 -13.13
CA ARG A 255 -11.73 25.74 -14.41
C ARG A 255 -11.04 24.38 -14.42
N ALA A 256 -11.16 23.64 -15.51
CA ALA A 256 -10.49 22.35 -15.68
C ALA A 256 -8.97 22.48 -15.50
N ARG A 257 -8.39 23.57 -16.03
CA ARG A 257 -6.97 23.91 -15.84
C ARG A 257 -6.56 24.08 -14.38
N ALA A 258 -7.44 24.59 -13.51
CA ALA A 258 -7.10 24.75 -12.10
C ALA A 258 -6.97 23.39 -11.40
N ILE A 259 -7.86 22.43 -11.71
CA ILE A 259 -7.76 21.06 -11.21
C ILE A 259 -6.49 20.41 -11.78
N TRP A 260 -6.25 20.55 -13.08
CA TRP A 260 -5.09 19.97 -13.74
C TRP A 260 -3.76 20.52 -13.19
N ASP A 261 -3.63 21.83 -13.01
CA ASP A 261 -2.47 22.47 -12.39
C ASP A 261 -2.24 21.93 -10.97
N THR A 262 -3.30 21.69 -10.19
CA THR A 262 -3.20 21.06 -8.87
C THR A 262 -2.65 19.63 -8.96
N ILE A 263 -3.16 18.81 -9.90
CA ILE A 263 -2.66 17.45 -10.16
C ILE A 263 -1.17 17.53 -10.51
N MET A 264 -0.79 18.35 -11.49
CA MET A 264 0.58 18.45 -11.99
C MET A 264 1.55 18.97 -10.93
N ARG A 265 1.17 19.96 -10.12
CA ARG A 265 2.00 20.46 -9.01
C ARG A 265 2.23 19.39 -7.97
N SER A 266 1.18 18.68 -7.56
CA SER A 266 1.32 17.60 -6.59
C SER A 266 2.23 16.49 -7.12
N THR A 267 2.02 16.04 -8.37
CA THR A 267 2.90 15.05 -9.01
C THR A 267 4.35 15.56 -9.12
N TYR A 268 4.57 16.83 -9.41
CA TYR A 268 5.91 17.43 -9.51
C TYR A 268 6.62 17.49 -8.15
N ASP A 269 5.88 17.74 -7.07
CA ASP A 269 6.38 17.92 -5.72
C ASP A 269 6.60 16.59 -4.98
N VAL A 270 5.70 15.61 -5.14
CA VAL A 270 5.73 14.34 -4.38
C VAL A 270 5.58 13.08 -5.24
N ALA A 271 5.75 13.18 -6.57
CA ALA A 271 5.65 12.09 -7.56
C ALA A 271 4.27 11.40 -7.66
N GLU A 272 3.26 11.91 -6.95
CA GLU A 272 1.89 11.40 -6.95
C GLU A 272 0.90 12.56 -6.85
N PRO A 273 -0.33 12.41 -7.35
CA PRO A 273 -0.88 11.21 -7.98
C PRO A 273 -0.33 10.98 -9.40
N GLY A 274 -0.32 9.73 -9.86
CA GLY A 274 -0.17 9.38 -11.27
C GLY A 274 -1.44 9.71 -12.07
N VAL A 275 -1.40 9.54 -13.39
CA VAL A 275 -2.57 9.72 -14.26
C VAL A 275 -2.87 8.43 -15.01
N VAL A 276 -4.13 8.00 -14.96
CA VAL A 276 -4.66 6.91 -15.80
C VAL A 276 -5.66 7.49 -16.80
N PHE A 277 -5.39 7.35 -18.09
CA PHE A 277 -6.24 7.86 -19.17
C PHE A 277 -7.40 6.88 -19.40
N ILE A 278 -8.42 6.97 -18.55
CA ILE A 278 -9.46 5.97 -18.42
C ILE A 278 -10.33 5.86 -19.68
N SER A 279 -10.52 6.97 -20.41
CA SER A 279 -11.17 6.97 -21.73
C SER A 279 -10.41 6.10 -22.71
N ARG A 280 -9.09 6.28 -22.81
CA ARG A 280 -8.24 5.50 -23.71
C ARG A 280 -8.21 4.02 -23.32
N MET A 281 -8.14 3.71 -22.03
CA MET A 281 -8.20 2.32 -21.54
C MET A 281 -9.51 1.62 -21.92
N ASN A 282 -10.66 2.30 -21.81
CA ASN A 282 -11.96 1.72 -22.16
C ASN A 282 -12.21 1.68 -23.68
N GLU A 283 -11.77 2.70 -24.43
CA GLU A 283 -11.87 2.69 -25.89
C GLU A 283 -11.07 1.52 -26.47
N ASP A 284 -9.84 1.32 -25.99
CA ASP A 284 -8.93 0.30 -26.52
C ASP A 284 -9.20 -1.11 -25.98
N ASN A 285 -10.04 -1.26 -24.96
CA ASN A 285 -10.38 -2.55 -24.35
C ASN A 285 -11.14 -3.47 -25.33
N ASN A 286 -10.64 -4.69 -25.52
CA ASN A 286 -11.28 -5.69 -26.38
C ASN A 286 -12.67 -6.13 -25.89
N LEU A 287 -12.95 -5.98 -24.59
CA LEU A 287 -14.23 -6.37 -23.99
C LEU A 287 -15.13 -5.18 -23.61
N ARG A 288 -14.85 -3.97 -24.13
CA ARG A 288 -15.60 -2.74 -23.78
C ARG A 288 -17.12 -2.81 -24.00
N ALA A 289 -17.62 -3.77 -24.76
CA ALA A 289 -19.05 -4.00 -24.95
C ALA A 289 -19.74 -4.63 -23.73
N ILE A 290 -19.00 -5.32 -22.87
CA ILE A 290 -19.53 -6.10 -21.73
C ILE A 290 -18.90 -5.74 -20.38
N GLU A 291 -17.92 -4.84 -20.37
CA GLU A 291 -17.27 -4.38 -19.15
C GLU A 291 -16.75 -2.95 -19.30
N SER A 292 -16.52 -2.32 -18.15
CA SER A 292 -15.82 -1.05 -18.06
C SER A 292 -14.67 -1.14 -17.08
N ILE A 293 -13.54 -0.55 -17.44
CA ILE A 293 -12.37 -0.41 -16.61
C ILE A 293 -12.46 0.88 -15.82
N ARG A 294 -12.28 0.80 -14.50
CA ARG A 294 -12.29 1.97 -13.60
C ARG A 294 -11.03 2.11 -12.75
N ALA A 295 -10.18 1.09 -12.70
CA ALA A 295 -8.93 1.12 -11.96
C ALA A 295 -7.88 0.23 -12.65
N THR A 296 -6.64 0.35 -12.17
CA THR A 296 -5.56 -0.55 -12.52
C THR A 296 -5.14 -1.34 -11.28
N ASN A 297 -4.34 -2.37 -11.50
CA ASN A 297 -3.52 -2.95 -10.44
C ASN A 297 -2.48 -1.93 -9.88
N PRO A 298 -1.76 -2.25 -8.78
CA PRO A 298 -0.77 -1.37 -8.14
C PRO A 298 0.26 -0.69 -9.05
N CYS A 299 0.69 -1.35 -10.13
CA CYS A 299 1.78 -0.87 -10.97
C CYS A 299 1.32 -0.24 -12.31
N GLY A 300 -0.01 -0.21 -12.58
CA GLY A 300 -0.59 0.49 -13.74
C GLY A 300 -0.56 -0.25 -15.08
N GLU A 301 0.12 -1.40 -15.17
CA GLU A 301 0.26 -2.21 -16.38
C GLU A 301 -0.98 -3.04 -16.74
N GLN A 302 -1.89 -3.26 -15.79
CA GLN A 302 -3.12 -4.01 -15.98
C GLN A 302 -4.33 -3.15 -15.58
N PRO A 303 -4.94 -2.46 -16.54
CA PRO A 303 -6.30 -1.94 -16.41
C PRO A 303 -7.26 -3.13 -16.33
N LEU A 304 -7.97 -3.27 -15.20
CA LEU A 304 -8.76 -4.46 -14.91
C LEU A 304 -10.21 -4.10 -14.54
N PRO A 305 -11.18 -4.92 -14.95
CA PRO A 305 -12.56 -4.79 -14.49
C PRO A 305 -12.65 -5.19 -13.00
N ALA A 306 -13.83 -5.00 -12.42
CA ALA A 306 -14.12 -5.49 -11.07
C ALA A 306 -13.78 -6.99 -10.93
N TYR A 307 -13.02 -7.34 -9.89
CA TYR A 307 -12.49 -8.68 -9.61
C TYR A 307 -11.50 -9.24 -10.65
N GLY A 308 -11.09 -8.43 -11.64
CA GLY A 308 -10.11 -8.81 -12.64
C GLY A 308 -8.73 -9.11 -12.03
N CYS A 309 -7.94 -9.93 -12.71
CA CYS A 309 -6.68 -10.45 -12.21
C CYS A 309 -5.49 -10.18 -13.15
N CYS A 310 -4.29 -10.11 -12.56
CA CYS A 310 -3.02 -9.82 -13.21
C CYS A 310 -2.14 -11.08 -13.23
N ASN A 311 -2.30 -11.91 -14.27
CA ASN A 311 -1.49 -13.10 -14.52
C ASN A 311 -0.38 -12.79 -15.52
N LEU A 312 0.87 -12.70 -15.06
CA LEU A 312 1.98 -12.13 -15.85
C LEU A 312 3.13 -13.09 -16.03
N GLY A 313 3.83 -12.97 -17.16
CA GLY A 313 5.08 -13.69 -17.41
C GLY A 313 5.95 -13.01 -18.47
N PRO A 314 7.09 -12.42 -18.11
CA PRO A 314 7.97 -11.75 -19.06
C PRO A 314 8.94 -12.72 -19.77
N LEU A 315 9.38 -12.36 -20.97
CA LEU A 315 10.53 -12.94 -21.67
C LEU A 315 11.77 -12.04 -21.52
N ASP A 316 12.92 -12.60 -21.15
CA ASP A 316 14.22 -11.92 -21.12
C ASP A 316 14.76 -11.70 -22.54
N LEU A 317 14.70 -10.46 -23.03
CA LEU A 317 15.06 -10.12 -24.40
C LEU A 317 16.54 -10.35 -24.71
N THR A 318 17.41 -10.35 -23.69
CA THR A 318 18.86 -10.56 -23.87
C THR A 318 19.17 -11.97 -24.37
N ARG A 319 18.30 -12.95 -24.11
CA ARG A 319 18.48 -14.36 -24.54
C ARG A 319 18.33 -14.57 -26.03
N PHE A 320 17.71 -13.62 -26.72
CA PHE A 320 17.54 -13.66 -28.17
C PHE A 320 18.63 -12.89 -28.92
N VAL A 321 19.55 -12.22 -28.23
CA VAL A 321 20.68 -11.54 -28.87
C VAL A 321 21.80 -12.54 -29.15
N ARG A 322 22.23 -12.62 -30.41
CA ARG A 322 23.35 -13.44 -30.88
C ARG A 322 24.55 -12.55 -31.18
N ASN A 323 25.75 -12.99 -30.79
CA ASN A 323 27.02 -12.28 -30.99
C ASN A 323 27.01 -10.81 -30.48
N PRO A 324 26.68 -10.58 -29.19
CA PRO A 324 26.52 -9.23 -28.64
C PRO A 324 27.79 -8.39 -28.82
N PHE A 325 27.62 -7.08 -29.05
CA PHE A 325 28.65 -6.05 -29.25
C PHE A 325 29.56 -6.18 -30.49
N ALA A 326 29.70 -7.37 -31.09
CA ALA A 326 30.56 -7.61 -32.24
C ALA A 326 29.80 -7.47 -33.57
N SER A 327 29.13 -8.54 -33.99
CA SER A 327 28.23 -8.56 -35.15
C SER A 327 26.83 -8.95 -34.69
N PRO A 328 26.18 -8.10 -33.87
CA PRO A 328 25.03 -8.52 -33.11
C PRO A 328 23.79 -8.69 -34.00
N SER A 329 22.99 -9.69 -33.69
CA SER A 329 21.70 -9.94 -34.35
C SER A 329 20.67 -10.43 -33.34
N PHE A 330 19.38 -10.35 -33.68
CA PHE A 330 18.28 -10.75 -32.82
C PHE A 330 17.52 -11.95 -33.40
N ASP A 331 17.26 -12.96 -32.57
CA ASP A 331 16.58 -14.20 -32.91
C ASP A 331 15.06 -14.05 -32.83
N TRP A 332 14.47 -13.52 -33.91
CA TRP A 332 13.04 -13.28 -33.99
C TRP A 332 12.20 -14.57 -33.96
N ASP A 333 12.72 -15.65 -34.53
CA ASP A 333 12.00 -16.93 -34.60
C ASP A 333 11.90 -17.58 -33.22
N ASP A 334 12.98 -17.57 -32.44
CA ASP A 334 12.94 -18.07 -31.06
C ASP A 334 12.04 -17.18 -30.19
N LEU A 335 12.04 -15.85 -30.35
CA LEU A 335 11.09 -14.97 -29.64
C LEU A 335 9.62 -15.37 -29.90
N VAL A 336 9.26 -15.69 -31.15
CA VAL A 336 7.92 -16.18 -31.51
C VAL A 336 7.62 -17.52 -30.83
N ALA A 337 8.56 -18.46 -30.87
CA ALA A 337 8.40 -19.78 -30.25
C ALA A 337 8.20 -19.69 -28.72
N ARG A 338 9.01 -18.85 -28.04
CA ARG A 338 8.91 -18.64 -26.58
C ARG A 338 7.63 -17.91 -26.20
N THR A 339 7.23 -16.90 -26.97
CA THR A 339 5.94 -16.21 -26.76
C THR A 339 4.76 -17.19 -26.88
N THR A 340 4.79 -18.07 -27.88
CA THR A 340 3.74 -19.08 -28.09
C THR A 340 3.62 -20.01 -26.89
N THR A 341 4.75 -20.52 -26.38
CA THR A 341 4.74 -21.40 -25.20
C THR A 341 4.33 -20.64 -23.94
N GLN A 342 4.73 -19.37 -23.81
CA GLN A 342 4.39 -18.53 -22.66
C GLN A 342 2.88 -18.25 -22.56
N VAL A 343 2.17 -18.10 -23.68
CA VAL A 343 0.70 -17.97 -23.67
C VAL A 343 0.05 -19.20 -23.05
N ARG A 344 0.46 -20.42 -23.45
CA ARG A 344 -0.07 -21.67 -22.86
C ARG A 344 0.29 -21.80 -21.39
N PHE A 345 1.53 -21.47 -21.02
CA PHE A 345 1.98 -21.47 -19.62
C PHE A 345 1.11 -20.56 -18.74
N LEU A 346 0.82 -19.33 -19.19
CA LEU A 346 -0.03 -18.43 -18.42
C LEU A 346 -1.51 -18.85 -18.46
N ASP A 347 -2.03 -19.41 -19.56
CA ASP A 347 -3.38 -19.97 -19.59
C ASP A 347 -3.55 -21.07 -18.53
N ASP A 348 -2.57 -21.97 -18.40
CA ASP A 348 -2.56 -23.05 -17.41
C ASP A 348 -2.45 -22.53 -15.96
N VAL A 349 -1.71 -21.44 -15.73
CA VAL A 349 -1.62 -20.81 -14.39
C VAL A 349 -3.00 -20.41 -13.85
N LEU A 350 -3.93 -19.99 -14.72
CA LEU A 350 -5.29 -19.64 -14.30
C LEU A 350 -6.07 -20.85 -13.74
N ASP A 351 -5.74 -22.05 -14.19
CA ASP A 351 -6.44 -23.27 -13.82
C ASP A 351 -5.84 -23.94 -12.56
N VAL A 352 -4.54 -23.73 -12.29
CA VAL A 352 -3.86 -24.31 -11.10
C VAL A 352 -3.75 -23.35 -9.91
N THR A 353 -3.96 -22.04 -10.12
CA THR A 353 -3.83 -21.07 -9.04
C THR A 353 -4.93 -21.25 -7.99
N LEU A 354 -4.59 -21.01 -6.73
CA LEU A 354 -5.58 -20.80 -5.68
C LEU A 354 -6.19 -19.41 -5.84
N TRP A 355 -7.51 -19.34 -5.92
CA TRP A 355 -8.26 -18.08 -6.02
C TRP A 355 -8.63 -17.58 -4.62
N PRO A 356 -8.22 -16.36 -4.23
CA PRO A 356 -8.58 -15.81 -2.93
C PRO A 356 -10.09 -15.66 -2.75
N LEU A 357 -10.81 -15.28 -3.82
CA LEU A 357 -12.25 -15.05 -3.80
C LEU A 357 -12.95 -15.82 -4.95
N PRO A 358 -14.18 -16.32 -4.74
CA PRO A 358 -14.99 -16.93 -5.80
C PRO A 358 -15.26 -15.97 -6.97
N GLU A 359 -15.46 -14.69 -6.72
CA GLU A 359 -15.73 -13.66 -7.73
C GLU A 359 -14.53 -13.47 -8.66
N GLN A 360 -13.31 -13.48 -8.10
CA GLN A 360 -12.07 -13.41 -8.87
C GLN A 360 -11.88 -14.65 -9.75
N HIS A 361 -12.20 -15.84 -9.22
CA HIS A 361 -12.19 -17.08 -10.01
C HIS A 361 -13.18 -17.04 -11.17
N GLN A 362 -14.43 -16.63 -10.90
CA GLN A 362 -15.46 -16.54 -11.93
C GLN A 362 -15.08 -15.57 -13.04
N GLU A 363 -14.58 -14.38 -12.67
CA GLU A 363 -14.13 -13.37 -13.63
C GLU A 363 -12.95 -13.88 -14.47
N ALA A 364 -11.98 -14.55 -13.85
CA ALA A 364 -10.85 -15.14 -14.56
C ALA A 364 -11.28 -16.28 -15.50
N MET A 365 -12.20 -17.15 -15.10
CA MET A 365 -12.67 -18.24 -15.95
C MET A 365 -13.55 -17.74 -17.10
N ALA A 366 -14.31 -16.65 -16.89
CA ALA A 366 -15.15 -16.06 -17.91
C ALA A 366 -14.37 -15.38 -19.05
N LYS A 367 -13.17 -14.84 -18.76
CA LYS A 367 -12.43 -13.96 -19.69
C LYS A 367 -10.98 -14.35 -19.95
N ARG A 368 -10.40 -15.21 -19.10
CA ARG A 368 -9.05 -15.78 -19.20
C ARG A 368 -7.93 -14.78 -19.53
N ARG A 369 -7.89 -13.65 -18.81
CA ARG A 369 -6.90 -12.58 -19.02
C ARG A 369 -5.49 -13.03 -18.62
N ILE A 370 -4.52 -12.76 -19.47
CA ILE A 370 -3.09 -12.97 -19.21
C ILE A 370 -2.29 -11.74 -19.67
N GLY A 371 -1.02 -11.67 -19.29
CA GLY A 371 -0.09 -10.63 -19.72
C GLY A 371 1.30 -11.18 -19.96
N VAL A 372 1.55 -11.61 -21.19
CA VAL A 372 2.90 -11.88 -21.69
C VAL A 372 3.60 -10.54 -21.89
N GLY A 373 4.75 -10.39 -21.25
CA GLY A 373 5.56 -9.19 -21.31
C GLY A 373 6.99 -9.50 -21.68
N PHE A 374 7.87 -8.54 -21.47
CA PHE A 374 9.30 -8.74 -21.63
C PHE A 374 10.07 -8.00 -20.54
N THR A 375 11.35 -8.36 -20.37
CA THR A 375 12.34 -7.65 -19.57
C THR A 375 13.65 -7.53 -20.36
N GLY A 376 14.55 -6.65 -19.95
CA GLY A 376 15.88 -6.56 -20.54
C GLY A 376 15.90 -5.80 -21.86
N LEU A 377 14.92 -4.92 -22.13
CA LEU A 377 14.91 -4.12 -23.36
C LEU A 377 16.14 -3.20 -23.44
N GLY A 378 16.50 -2.54 -22.34
CA GLY A 378 17.71 -1.71 -22.27
C GLY A 378 18.97 -2.48 -22.61
N ASP A 379 19.19 -3.60 -21.94
CA ASP A 379 20.34 -4.48 -22.15
C ASP A 379 20.38 -5.05 -23.57
N ALA A 380 19.25 -5.52 -24.10
CA ALA A 380 19.19 -6.07 -25.44
C ALA A 380 19.58 -5.03 -26.49
N LEU A 381 19.13 -3.77 -26.34
CA LEU A 381 19.52 -2.67 -27.21
C LEU A 381 21.03 -2.37 -27.11
N VAL A 382 21.57 -2.31 -25.89
CA VAL A 382 23.01 -2.12 -25.64
C VAL A 382 23.84 -3.25 -26.27
N MET A 383 23.43 -4.50 -26.09
CA MET A 383 24.06 -5.69 -26.69
C MET A 383 23.99 -5.68 -28.22
N LEU A 384 22.97 -5.03 -28.80
CA LEU A 384 22.82 -4.83 -30.25
C LEU A 384 23.59 -3.60 -30.77
N GLY A 385 24.22 -2.81 -29.90
CA GLY A 385 24.89 -1.56 -30.27
C GLY A 385 23.93 -0.43 -30.61
N ILE A 386 22.71 -0.44 -30.05
CA ILE A 386 21.64 0.53 -30.32
C ILE A 386 21.37 1.34 -29.05
N GLY A 387 21.43 2.67 -29.15
CA GLY A 387 21.06 3.55 -28.03
C GLY A 387 19.55 3.48 -27.73
N TYR A 388 19.19 3.32 -26.46
CA TYR A 388 17.79 3.20 -26.03
C TYR A 388 16.93 4.39 -26.46
N ASN A 389 17.48 5.60 -26.30
CA ASN A 389 16.83 6.88 -26.60
C ASN A 389 16.87 7.27 -28.09
N SER A 390 17.30 6.37 -28.98
CA SER A 390 17.34 6.63 -30.41
C SER A 390 16.04 6.26 -31.12
N ALA A 391 15.81 6.82 -32.31
CA ALA A 391 14.71 6.41 -33.18
C ALA A 391 14.79 4.92 -33.56
N GLN A 392 16.02 4.40 -33.72
CA GLN A 392 16.26 2.97 -33.96
C GLN A 392 15.88 2.12 -32.74
N GLY A 393 16.19 2.58 -31.52
CA GLY A 393 15.77 1.95 -30.27
C GLY A 393 14.25 1.87 -30.15
N CYS A 394 13.55 2.99 -30.40
CA CYS A 394 12.09 3.03 -30.42
C CYS A 394 11.50 2.08 -31.48
N ALA A 395 12.06 2.06 -32.69
CA ALA A 395 11.63 1.16 -33.76
C ALA A 395 11.86 -0.32 -33.40
N PHE A 396 12.96 -0.64 -32.71
CA PHE A 396 13.23 -1.98 -32.22
C PHE A 396 12.23 -2.40 -31.13
N GLY A 397 11.97 -1.55 -30.14
CA GLY A 397 10.95 -1.80 -29.11
C GLY A 397 9.57 -2.04 -29.74
N ALA A 398 9.18 -1.22 -30.71
CA ALA A 398 7.95 -1.41 -31.49
C ALA A 398 7.93 -2.74 -32.25
N ARG A 399 9.05 -3.17 -32.83
CA ARG A 399 9.17 -4.47 -33.52
C ARG A 399 9.06 -5.65 -32.56
N VAL A 400 9.66 -5.57 -31.37
CA VAL A 400 9.48 -6.57 -30.30
C VAL A 400 8.02 -6.67 -29.92
N GLY A 401 7.39 -5.54 -29.57
CA GLY A 401 5.96 -5.50 -29.20
C GLY A 401 5.07 -6.09 -30.29
N ARG A 402 5.27 -5.70 -31.55
CA ARG A 402 4.51 -6.25 -32.69
C ARG A 402 4.69 -7.76 -32.84
N THR A 403 5.93 -8.24 -32.78
CA THR A 403 6.26 -9.67 -32.94
C THR A 403 5.61 -10.51 -31.84
N MET A 404 5.70 -10.05 -30.59
CA MET A 404 5.08 -10.73 -29.45
C MET A 404 3.56 -10.68 -29.52
N ARG A 405 2.96 -9.54 -29.87
CA ARG A 405 1.50 -9.43 -30.08
C ARG A 405 1.02 -10.46 -31.09
N ASP A 406 1.65 -10.47 -32.25
CA ASP A 406 1.29 -11.33 -33.37
C ASP A 406 1.46 -12.82 -33.03
N ALA A 407 2.52 -13.19 -32.30
CA ALA A 407 2.72 -14.55 -31.81
C ALA A 407 1.70 -14.94 -30.73
N ALA A 408 1.43 -14.05 -29.77
CA ALA A 408 0.54 -14.33 -28.66
C ALA A 408 -0.91 -14.54 -29.14
N TYR A 409 -1.41 -13.66 -30.01
CA TYR A 409 -2.77 -13.79 -30.55
C TYR A 409 -2.91 -15.07 -31.40
N ARG A 410 -1.90 -15.44 -32.21
CA ARG A 410 -1.91 -16.73 -32.93
C ARG A 410 -1.93 -17.91 -31.98
N ALA A 411 -1.09 -17.89 -30.94
CA ALA A 411 -1.04 -18.95 -29.94
C ALA A 411 -2.38 -19.12 -29.20
N SER A 412 -3.06 -18.02 -28.87
CA SER A 412 -4.35 -18.07 -28.21
C SER A 412 -5.50 -18.51 -29.12
N VAL A 413 -5.43 -18.21 -30.43
CA VAL A 413 -6.34 -18.80 -31.42
C VAL A 413 -6.13 -20.31 -31.51
N GLU A 414 -4.89 -20.80 -31.55
CA GLU A 414 -4.60 -22.24 -31.56
C GLU A 414 -5.07 -22.92 -30.27
N LEU A 415 -4.89 -22.29 -29.11
CA LEU A 415 -5.47 -22.78 -27.86
C LEU A 415 -7.00 -22.77 -27.87
N ALA A 416 -7.64 -21.83 -28.56
CA ALA A 416 -9.10 -21.82 -28.71
C ALA A 416 -9.57 -23.02 -29.55
N ARG A 417 -8.80 -23.42 -30.56
CA ARG A 417 -9.08 -24.63 -31.35
C ARG A 417 -8.92 -25.90 -30.52
N GLU A 418 -7.94 -25.92 -29.62
CA GLU A 418 -7.67 -27.07 -28.75
C GLU A 418 -8.67 -27.17 -27.57
N ARG A 419 -8.98 -26.04 -26.91
CA ARG A 419 -9.63 -25.99 -25.60
C ARG A 419 -10.92 -25.15 -25.56
N GLY A 420 -11.32 -24.56 -26.69
CA GLY A 420 -12.41 -23.60 -26.78
C GLY A 420 -11.97 -22.17 -26.45
N ALA A 421 -12.67 -21.20 -27.06
CA ALA A 421 -12.54 -19.77 -26.75
C ALA A 421 -12.92 -19.46 -25.29
N PHE A 422 -12.55 -18.28 -24.78
CA PHE A 422 -13.05 -17.87 -23.46
C PHE A 422 -14.60 -17.73 -23.48
N PRO A 423 -15.29 -18.04 -22.37
CA PRO A 423 -16.76 -18.15 -22.36
C PRO A 423 -17.55 -16.92 -22.84
N LEU A 424 -17.08 -15.71 -22.55
CA LEU A 424 -17.73 -14.45 -22.94
C LEU A 424 -17.29 -13.91 -24.32
N PHE A 425 -16.63 -14.74 -25.13
CA PHE A 425 -16.14 -14.30 -26.43
C PHE A 425 -17.30 -14.09 -27.42
N ASP A 426 -17.32 -12.92 -28.03
CA ASP A 426 -18.16 -12.59 -29.17
C ASP A 426 -17.31 -11.86 -30.22
N ALA A 427 -17.22 -12.42 -31.43
CA ALA A 427 -16.28 -11.94 -32.43
C ALA A 427 -16.61 -10.53 -32.96
N ASP A 428 -17.89 -10.20 -33.06
CA ASP A 428 -18.36 -8.93 -33.62
C ASP A 428 -18.03 -7.77 -32.68
N THR A 429 -18.29 -7.93 -31.39
CA THR A 429 -17.94 -6.94 -30.36
C THR A 429 -16.45 -6.89 -30.09
N TYR A 430 -15.75 -8.03 -30.07
CA TYR A 430 -14.30 -8.11 -29.82
C TYR A 430 -13.49 -7.39 -30.92
N LEU A 431 -13.88 -7.56 -32.18
CA LEU A 431 -13.23 -6.95 -33.35
C LEU A 431 -13.90 -5.62 -33.79
N ALA A 432 -14.79 -5.06 -32.98
CA ALA A 432 -15.50 -3.83 -33.30
C ALA A 432 -14.53 -2.65 -33.52
N PRO A 433 -14.79 -1.75 -34.48
CA PRO A 433 -13.89 -0.63 -34.79
C PRO A 433 -13.50 0.19 -33.56
N GLY A 434 -12.20 0.31 -33.30
CA GLY A 434 -11.65 1.07 -32.19
C GLY A 434 -11.15 0.22 -31.01
N THR A 435 -11.57 -1.05 -30.88
CA THR A 435 -10.93 -1.96 -29.91
C THR A 435 -9.48 -2.20 -30.29
N PHE A 436 -8.65 -2.68 -29.36
CA PHE A 436 -7.29 -3.09 -29.69
C PHE A 436 -7.26 -4.15 -30.81
N ALA A 437 -8.11 -5.17 -30.68
CA ALA A 437 -8.14 -6.31 -31.60
C ALA A 437 -8.57 -5.94 -33.03
N SER A 438 -9.32 -4.83 -33.20
CA SER A 438 -9.65 -4.31 -34.54
C SER A 438 -8.44 -3.85 -35.36
N ARG A 439 -7.27 -3.67 -34.72
CA ARG A 439 -6.00 -3.29 -35.37
C ARG A 439 -5.04 -4.47 -35.59
N LEU A 440 -5.48 -5.69 -35.33
CA LEU A 440 -4.71 -6.89 -35.64
C LEU A 440 -4.62 -7.10 -37.16
N PRO A 441 -3.57 -7.80 -37.65
CA PRO A 441 -3.49 -8.24 -39.04
C PRO A 441 -4.76 -8.97 -39.52
N ASP A 442 -5.11 -8.81 -40.80
CA ASP A 442 -6.36 -9.37 -41.36
C ASP A 442 -6.45 -10.90 -41.24
N ASP A 443 -5.32 -11.61 -41.37
CA ASP A 443 -5.24 -13.06 -41.17
C ASP A 443 -5.60 -13.45 -39.73
N LEU A 444 -5.14 -12.67 -38.75
CA LEU A 444 -5.46 -12.87 -37.34
C LEU A 444 -6.92 -12.57 -37.04
N GLN A 445 -7.47 -11.48 -37.58
CA GLN A 445 -8.89 -11.18 -37.43
C GLN A 445 -9.77 -12.28 -38.03
N ALA A 446 -9.41 -12.79 -39.21
CA ALA A 446 -10.13 -13.90 -39.86
C ALA A 446 -10.05 -15.18 -39.01
N ALA A 447 -8.87 -15.50 -38.48
CA ALA A 447 -8.67 -16.67 -37.62
C ALA A 447 -9.47 -16.56 -36.31
N ILE A 448 -9.51 -15.38 -35.68
CA ILE A 448 -10.35 -15.10 -34.49
C ILE A 448 -11.83 -15.30 -34.81
N ARG A 449 -12.32 -14.83 -35.96
CA ARG A 449 -13.72 -15.06 -36.36
C ARG A 449 -14.05 -16.54 -36.58
N THR A 450 -13.11 -17.30 -37.14
CA THR A 450 -13.35 -18.71 -37.51
C THR A 450 -13.20 -19.65 -36.31
N HIS A 451 -12.22 -19.40 -35.44
CA HIS A 451 -11.82 -20.34 -34.40
C HIS A 451 -12.04 -19.82 -32.97
N GLY A 452 -12.35 -18.54 -32.82
CA GLY A 452 -12.35 -17.85 -31.53
C GLY A 452 -10.95 -17.61 -30.98
N ILE A 453 -10.89 -17.11 -29.75
CA ILE A 453 -9.63 -16.83 -29.03
C ILE A 453 -9.74 -17.29 -27.57
N ARG A 454 -8.68 -17.91 -27.04
CA ARG A 454 -8.69 -18.52 -25.70
C ARG A 454 -8.65 -17.48 -24.58
N ASN A 455 -7.98 -16.36 -24.81
CA ASN A 455 -7.68 -15.34 -23.81
C ASN A 455 -8.19 -13.98 -24.31
N SER A 456 -8.90 -13.22 -23.47
CA SER A 456 -9.44 -11.92 -23.89
C SER A 456 -8.37 -10.85 -24.10
N HIS A 457 -7.30 -10.90 -23.28
CA HIS A 457 -6.16 -9.99 -23.29
C HIS A 457 -4.89 -10.82 -23.07
N LEU A 458 -3.80 -10.42 -23.72
CA LEU A 458 -2.63 -11.26 -23.85
C LEU A 458 -1.30 -10.56 -23.52
N LEU A 459 -1.18 -9.24 -23.66
CA LEU A 459 0.10 -8.53 -23.63
C LEU A 459 0.08 -7.46 -22.54
N SER A 460 1.09 -7.48 -21.67
CA SER A 460 1.26 -6.48 -20.59
C SER A 460 2.74 -6.32 -20.28
N ILE A 461 3.20 -5.08 -20.12
CA ILE A 461 4.59 -4.81 -19.75
C ILE A 461 4.63 -4.36 -18.29
N ALA A 462 5.00 -5.29 -17.42
CA ALA A 462 5.07 -5.09 -15.99
C ALA A 462 6.47 -4.67 -15.51
N PRO A 463 6.60 -4.12 -14.30
CA PRO A 463 7.87 -4.03 -13.62
C PRO A 463 8.36 -5.44 -13.26
N THR A 464 9.59 -5.76 -13.63
CA THR A 464 10.18 -7.10 -13.41
C THR A 464 11.28 -7.09 -12.35
N GLY A 465 11.34 -6.05 -11.51
CA GLY A 465 12.46 -5.73 -10.62
C GLY A 465 13.07 -6.87 -9.79
N THR A 466 12.26 -7.78 -9.25
CA THR A 466 12.80 -8.92 -8.48
C THR A 466 13.08 -10.15 -9.34
N VAL A 467 12.26 -10.42 -10.37
CA VAL A 467 12.45 -11.61 -11.21
C VAL A 467 13.61 -11.43 -12.19
N SER A 468 13.80 -10.23 -12.74
CA SER A 468 14.97 -9.91 -13.59
C SER A 468 16.27 -9.99 -12.81
N LEU A 469 16.26 -9.47 -11.57
CA LEU A 469 17.38 -9.63 -10.66
C LEU A 469 17.69 -11.10 -10.37
N ALA A 470 16.68 -11.88 -9.98
CA ALA A 470 16.88 -13.26 -9.51
C ALA A 470 17.22 -14.26 -10.65
N PHE A 471 16.57 -14.13 -11.81
CA PHE A 471 16.61 -15.16 -12.86
C PHE A 471 17.25 -14.68 -14.17
N ALA A 472 17.47 -13.38 -14.33
CA ALA A 472 18.06 -12.80 -15.53
C ALA A 472 19.28 -11.92 -15.21
N ASP A 473 20.04 -12.27 -14.15
CA ASP A 473 21.33 -11.65 -13.80
C ASP A 473 21.29 -10.10 -13.75
N ASN A 474 20.20 -9.53 -13.26
CA ASN A 474 20.01 -8.08 -13.14
C ASN A 474 20.03 -7.32 -14.50
N VAL A 475 19.43 -7.89 -15.54
CA VAL A 475 19.01 -7.09 -16.70
C VAL A 475 18.03 -5.99 -16.29
N SER A 476 18.00 -4.92 -17.07
CA SER A 476 17.00 -3.84 -17.04
C SER A 476 15.57 -4.36 -16.95
N ASN A 477 14.74 -3.61 -16.21
CA ASN A 477 13.45 -4.08 -15.75
C ASN A 477 12.36 -3.77 -16.77
N GLY A 478 11.68 -4.78 -17.29
CA GLY A 478 10.55 -4.57 -18.19
C GLY A 478 10.97 -3.85 -19.47
N ILE A 479 10.28 -2.73 -19.74
CA ILE A 479 10.62 -1.77 -20.80
C ILE A 479 11.73 -0.79 -20.39
N GLU A 480 12.12 -0.69 -19.12
CA GLU A 480 13.07 0.31 -18.64
C GLU A 480 14.45 0.20 -19.32
N PRO A 481 15.17 1.32 -19.52
CA PRO A 481 16.62 1.25 -19.70
C PRO A 481 17.28 0.74 -18.42
N ALA A 482 18.57 0.42 -18.47
CA ALA A 482 19.35 0.22 -17.25
C ALA A 482 19.27 1.49 -16.39
N PHE A 483 19.02 1.35 -15.08
CA PHE A 483 18.97 2.52 -14.19
C PHE A 483 20.35 3.18 -14.07
N SER A 484 21.35 2.36 -13.78
CA SER A 484 22.78 2.67 -13.75
C SER A 484 23.53 1.36 -14.01
N TRP A 485 24.76 1.43 -14.52
CA TRP A 485 25.60 0.26 -14.77
C TRP A 485 26.07 -0.43 -13.49
N THR A 486 26.27 0.37 -12.43
CA THR A 486 26.63 -0.10 -11.09
C THR A 486 25.87 0.71 -10.05
N TYR A 487 25.35 0.06 -9.01
CA TYR A 487 24.69 0.72 -7.90
C TYR A 487 24.76 -0.12 -6.62
N GLN A 488 24.54 0.51 -5.46
CA GLN A 488 24.47 -0.21 -4.20
C GLN A 488 23.03 -0.63 -3.87
N ARG A 489 22.89 -1.85 -3.35
CA ARG A 489 21.65 -2.34 -2.74
C ARG A 489 21.88 -2.74 -1.31
N THR A 490 21.08 -2.17 -0.41
CA THR A 490 21.11 -2.54 1.00
C THR A 490 20.14 -3.69 1.27
N ARG A 491 20.66 -4.81 1.77
CA ARG A 491 19.89 -5.95 2.28
C ARG A 491 19.74 -5.80 3.79
N ARG A 492 18.54 -6.06 4.29
CA ARG A 492 18.32 -6.22 5.73
C ARG A 492 18.58 -7.66 6.10
N MET A 493 19.52 -7.90 6.98
CA MET A 493 19.95 -9.22 7.44
C MET A 493 18.95 -9.76 8.48
N ALA A 494 18.96 -11.09 8.67
CA ALA A 494 18.06 -11.77 9.61
C ALA A 494 18.23 -11.31 11.07
N ASP A 495 19.40 -10.79 11.42
CA ASP A 495 19.71 -10.20 12.73
C ASP A 495 19.22 -8.74 12.88
N GLY A 496 18.66 -8.16 11.82
CA GLY A 496 18.19 -6.78 11.75
C GLY A 496 19.23 -5.78 11.24
N GLY A 497 20.47 -6.20 11.00
CA GLY A 497 21.54 -5.40 10.39
C GLY A 497 21.27 -5.03 8.93
N ARG A 498 22.06 -4.10 8.39
CA ARG A 498 22.01 -3.69 6.98
C ARG A 498 23.37 -3.96 6.34
N GLU A 499 23.37 -4.70 5.24
CA GLU A 499 24.56 -5.01 4.45
C GLU A 499 24.37 -4.46 3.03
N SER A 500 25.37 -3.75 2.50
CA SER A 500 25.31 -3.15 1.16
C SER A 500 26.07 -3.99 0.15
N PHE A 501 25.41 -4.33 -0.96
CA PHE A 501 25.95 -5.09 -2.07
C PHE A 501 26.14 -4.19 -3.27
N ALA A 502 27.31 -4.27 -3.92
CA ALA A 502 27.47 -3.74 -5.27
C ALA A 502 26.72 -4.66 -6.24
N VAL A 503 25.82 -4.08 -7.03
CA VAL A 503 25.08 -4.78 -8.07
C VAL A 503 25.44 -4.14 -9.40
N GLU A 504 25.75 -4.99 -10.38
CA GLU A 504 26.16 -4.59 -11.71
C GLU A 504 25.08 -5.00 -12.73
N ASP A 505 24.90 -4.19 -13.76
CA ASP A 505 24.02 -4.44 -14.90
C ASP A 505 24.54 -5.59 -15.79
N HIS A 506 23.65 -6.41 -16.33
CA HIS A 506 24.02 -7.61 -17.09
C HIS A 506 24.82 -7.29 -18.37
N ALA A 507 24.29 -6.40 -19.22
CA ALA A 507 24.96 -6.05 -20.47
C ALA A 507 26.34 -5.41 -20.22
N TRP A 508 26.45 -4.58 -19.19
CA TRP A 508 27.74 -3.99 -18.79
C TRP A 508 28.75 -5.05 -18.35
N ARG A 509 28.35 -6.02 -17.52
CA ARG A 509 29.23 -7.14 -17.11
C ARG A 509 29.65 -8.00 -18.30
N LEU A 510 28.72 -8.27 -19.21
CA LEU A 510 28.98 -9.05 -20.41
C LEU A 510 29.95 -8.33 -21.35
N TYR A 511 29.81 -7.01 -21.53
CA TYR A 511 30.74 -6.20 -22.30
C TYR A 511 32.15 -6.29 -21.74
N ARG A 512 32.31 -6.15 -20.41
CA ARG A 512 33.59 -6.33 -19.70
C ARG A 512 34.18 -7.72 -19.92
N ALA A 513 33.36 -8.77 -19.77
CA ALA A 513 33.79 -10.16 -19.91
C ALA A 513 34.25 -10.48 -21.35
N LEU A 514 33.71 -9.79 -22.36
CA LEU A 514 34.10 -9.91 -23.76
C LEU A 514 35.28 -9.00 -24.14
N GLY A 515 35.92 -8.32 -23.18
CA GLY A 515 37.11 -7.50 -23.39
C GLY A 515 36.83 -6.03 -23.71
N GLY A 516 35.58 -5.57 -23.56
CA GLY A 516 35.22 -4.16 -23.69
C GLY A 516 35.76 -3.30 -22.54
N ASP A 517 36.12 -2.04 -22.84
CA ASP A 517 36.61 -1.10 -21.83
C ASP A 517 35.45 -0.38 -21.14
N VAL A 518 35.18 -0.78 -19.90
CA VAL A 518 34.10 -0.19 -19.08
C VAL A 518 34.36 1.25 -18.62
N ASN A 519 35.60 1.74 -18.78
CA ASN A 519 35.94 3.15 -18.49
C ASN A 519 35.73 4.05 -19.72
N ALA A 520 35.51 3.46 -20.89
CA ALA A 520 35.29 4.15 -22.17
C ALA A 520 34.10 3.51 -22.90
N LEU A 521 32.92 3.62 -22.29
CA LEU A 521 31.69 3.04 -22.84
C LEU A 521 31.29 3.72 -24.17
N PRO A 522 30.91 2.94 -25.21
CA PRO A 522 30.36 3.49 -26.45
C PRO A 522 29.04 4.25 -26.25
N ASP A 523 28.72 5.17 -27.17
CA ASP A 523 27.55 6.07 -27.09
C ASP A 523 26.19 5.36 -26.97
N TYR A 524 26.09 4.08 -27.34
CA TYR A 524 24.86 3.30 -27.18
C TYR A 524 24.61 2.82 -25.73
N PHE A 525 25.60 2.93 -24.83
CA PHE A 525 25.41 2.73 -23.39
C PHE A 525 24.73 3.95 -22.78
N VAL A 526 23.41 4.00 -22.93
CA VAL A 526 22.56 5.04 -22.32
C VAL A 526 21.76 4.44 -21.16
N ASN A 527 21.92 5.03 -19.97
CA ASN A 527 21.13 4.67 -18.79
C ASN A 527 20.01 5.69 -18.50
N ALA A 528 19.11 5.34 -17.59
CA ALA A 528 17.94 6.13 -17.23
C ALA A 528 18.25 7.57 -16.80
N LEU A 529 19.41 7.79 -16.17
CA LEU A 529 19.80 9.11 -15.63
C LEU A 529 20.35 10.05 -16.72
N GLN A 530 20.73 9.50 -17.87
CA GLN A 530 21.24 10.26 -19.02
C GLN A 530 20.14 10.64 -20.02
N MET A 531 18.93 10.15 -19.82
CA MET A 531 17.80 10.36 -20.72
C MET A 531 16.96 11.56 -20.31
N SER A 532 16.43 12.27 -21.30
CA SER A 532 15.35 13.24 -21.12
C SER A 532 14.00 12.55 -20.86
N ALA A 533 13.10 13.23 -20.16
CA ALA A 533 11.76 12.73 -19.90
C ALA A 533 10.97 12.43 -21.19
N GLN A 534 11.15 13.23 -22.24
CA GLN A 534 10.54 13.00 -23.55
C GLN A 534 11.02 11.71 -24.22
N GLU A 535 12.29 11.34 -24.08
CA GLU A 535 12.82 10.09 -24.63
C GLU A 535 12.21 8.86 -23.93
N HIS A 536 11.94 8.95 -22.63
CA HIS A 536 11.18 7.92 -21.92
C HIS A 536 9.77 7.76 -22.51
N VAL A 537 9.04 8.88 -22.71
CA VAL A 537 7.69 8.89 -23.29
C VAL A 537 7.69 8.38 -24.74
N ALA A 538 8.72 8.71 -25.52
CA ALA A 538 8.85 8.27 -26.92
C ALA A 538 8.90 6.74 -27.04
N MET A 539 9.68 6.07 -26.18
CA MET A 539 9.72 4.60 -26.15
C MET A 539 8.35 4.01 -25.75
N MET A 540 7.67 4.57 -24.75
CA MET A 540 6.31 4.12 -24.37
C MET A 540 5.35 4.22 -25.56
N ALA A 541 5.36 5.37 -26.24
CA ALA A 541 4.47 5.63 -27.37
C ALA A 541 4.77 4.71 -28.56
N ALA A 542 6.02 4.30 -28.75
CA ALA A 542 6.40 3.34 -29.79
C ALA A 542 5.88 1.92 -29.51
N VAL A 543 5.83 1.51 -28.24
CA VAL A 543 5.49 0.13 -27.83
C VAL A 543 4.00 -0.05 -27.51
N GLN A 544 3.35 0.94 -26.88
CA GLN A 544 1.95 0.88 -26.43
C GLN A 544 0.94 0.39 -27.48
N PRO A 545 1.05 0.74 -28.78
CA PRO A 545 0.13 0.26 -29.82
C PRO A 545 0.07 -1.27 -29.98
N PHE A 546 1.06 -2.00 -29.45
CA PHE A 546 1.15 -3.46 -29.50
C PHE A 546 0.84 -4.15 -28.17
N VAL A 547 0.40 -3.39 -27.17
CA VAL A 547 0.04 -3.88 -25.83
C VAL A 547 -1.45 -3.64 -25.58
N ASP A 548 -2.24 -4.73 -25.53
CA ASP A 548 -3.70 -4.67 -25.37
C ASP A 548 -4.13 -4.24 -23.96
N THR A 549 -3.29 -4.51 -22.95
CA THR A 549 -3.42 -3.95 -21.60
C THR A 549 -2.65 -2.63 -21.49
N SER A 550 -1.69 -2.47 -20.57
CA SER A 550 -0.92 -1.23 -20.38
C SER A 550 0.56 -1.52 -20.13
N ILE A 551 1.34 -0.45 -20.00
CA ILE A 551 2.78 -0.46 -19.75
C ILE A 551 3.03 0.21 -18.40
N SER A 552 3.72 -0.48 -17.49
CA SER A 552 4.34 0.16 -16.34
C SER A 552 5.74 0.63 -16.72
N LYS A 553 5.93 1.95 -16.73
CA LYS A 553 7.23 2.57 -16.93
C LYS A 553 7.30 3.86 -16.14
N THR A 554 8.43 4.07 -15.50
CA THR A 554 8.78 5.32 -14.82
C THR A 554 9.41 6.28 -15.82
N VAL A 555 8.84 7.48 -15.94
CA VAL A 555 9.50 8.61 -16.59
C VAL A 555 10.35 9.30 -15.54
N ASN A 556 11.68 9.12 -15.60
CA ASN A 556 12.59 9.81 -14.70
C ASN A 556 12.69 11.27 -15.14
N VAL A 557 12.50 12.17 -14.18
CA VAL A 557 12.51 13.62 -14.39
C VAL A 557 13.65 14.22 -13.56
N PRO A 558 14.57 14.98 -14.17
CA PRO A 558 15.62 15.71 -13.46
C PRO A 558 15.07 16.60 -12.33
N ALA A 559 15.86 16.79 -11.27
CA ALA A 559 15.44 17.62 -10.14
C ALA A 559 15.25 19.09 -10.54
N ASP A 560 15.95 19.60 -11.54
CA ASP A 560 15.86 20.98 -12.03
C ASP A 560 14.91 21.13 -13.24
N TYR A 561 14.13 20.09 -13.57
CA TYR A 561 13.29 20.08 -14.77
C TYR A 561 12.18 21.15 -14.72
N PRO A 562 12.00 22.01 -15.74
CA PRO A 562 11.01 23.07 -15.70
C PRO A 562 9.57 22.56 -15.55
N PHE A 563 8.79 23.15 -14.64
CA PHE A 563 7.40 22.76 -14.38
C PHE A 563 6.51 22.79 -15.64
N ALA A 564 6.62 23.83 -16.48
CA ALA A 564 5.83 23.91 -17.71
C ALA A 564 6.13 22.75 -18.67
N ALA A 565 7.41 22.38 -18.82
CA ALA A 565 7.80 21.23 -19.63
C ALA A 565 7.32 19.91 -19.01
N PHE A 566 7.22 19.84 -17.68
CA PHE A 566 6.71 18.67 -16.96
C PHE A 566 5.21 18.48 -17.21
N GLU A 567 4.41 19.54 -17.11
CA GLU A 567 2.98 19.51 -17.43
C GLU A 567 2.74 19.06 -18.87
N ASP A 568 3.55 19.54 -19.81
CA ASP A 568 3.48 19.16 -21.22
C ASP A 568 3.75 17.65 -21.46
N LEU A 569 4.50 16.96 -20.60
CA LEU A 569 4.72 15.50 -20.72
C LEU A 569 3.41 14.72 -20.65
N TYR A 570 2.51 15.11 -19.74
CA TYR A 570 1.22 14.45 -19.56
C TYR A 570 0.25 14.76 -20.70
N LEU A 571 0.26 15.99 -21.22
CA LEU A 571 -0.51 16.36 -22.41
C LEU A 571 -0.01 15.60 -23.65
N ASP A 572 1.31 15.49 -23.83
CA ASP A 572 1.92 14.73 -24.93
C ASP A 572 1.59 13.24 -24.81
N ALA A 573 1.67 12.66 -23.61
CA ALA A 573 1.29 11.27 -23.35
C ALA A 573 -0.17 10.99 -23.74
N TRP A 574 -1.09 11.87 -23.35
CA TRP A 574 -2.50 11.77 -23.74
C TRP A 574 -2.69 11.84 -25.26
N ARG A 575 -2.09 12.84 -25.93
CA ARG A 575 -2.18 13.01 -27.39
C ARG A 575 -1.59 11.83 -28.16
N ARG A 576 -0.57 11.16 -27.62
CA ARG A 576 0.03 9.94 -28.18
C ARG A 576 -0.77 8.67 -27.90
N GLY A 577 -1.88 8.76 -27.17
CA GLY A 577 -2.75 7.63 -26.86
C GLY A 577 -2.15 6.64 -25.88
N LEU A 578 -1.27 7.09 -24.98
CA LEU A 578 -0.82 6.30 -23.84
C LEU A 578 -1.99 6.02 -22.90
N LYS A 579 -1.91 4.90 -22.16
CA LYS A 579 -2.96 4.49 -21.23
C LYS A 579 -2.78 5.08 -19.83
N GLY A 580 -1.56 5.45 -19.46
CA GLY A 580 -1.26 6.18 -18.23
C GLY A 580 0.16 6.72 -18.23
N LEU A 581 0.48 7.53 -17.22
CA LEU A 581 1.82 8.08 -17.03
C LEU A 581 2.14 8.23 -15.54
N ALA A 582 3.34 7.78 -15.17
CA ALA A 582 3.93 7.98 -13.85
C ALA A 582 5.32 8.58 -14.02
N THR A 583 5.57 9.71 -13.36
CA THR A 583 6.86 10.39 -13.33
C THR A 583 7.50 10.24 -11.97
N TYR A 584 8.81 10.09 -11.93
CA TYR A 584 9.59 10.16 -10.70
C TYR A 584 10.61 11.29 -10.81
N ARG A 585 10.49 12.25 -9.90
CA ARG A 585 11.44 13.36 -9.74
C ARG A 585 12.07 13.26 -8.35
N PRO A 586 13.40 13.14 -8.23
CA PRO A 586 14.06 13.14 -6.93
C PRO A 586 13.75 14.42 -6.14
N ASN A 587 13.40 14.28 -4.85
CA ASN A 587 13.16 15.39 -3.94
C ASN A 587 13.48 15.01 -2.48
N GLU A 588 13.51 16.00 -1.60
CA GLU A 588 13.85 15.86 -0.16
C GLU A 588 12.89 14.90 0.60
N THR A 589 11.67 14.70 0.10
CA THR A 589 10.65 13.87 0.74
C THR A 589 10.75 12.39 0.35
N LEU A 590 11.07 12.10 -0.91
CA LEU A 590 11.14 10.75 -1.47
C LEU A 590 12.53 10.12 -1.34
N GLY A 591 13.61 10.92 -1.37
CA GLY A 591 14.99 10.44 -1.45
C GLY A 591 15.26 9.61 -2.72
N ALA A 592 16.52 9.21 -2.96
CA ALA A 592 16.86 8.28 -4.05
C ALA A 592 16.73 6.81 -3.58
N VAL A 593 15.93 6.01 -4.29
CA VAL A 593 15.70 4.58 -3.96
C VAL A 593 16.93 3.70 -4.28
N LEU A 594 17.70 4.10 -5.30
CA LEU A 594 18.95 3.47 -5.70
C LEU A 594 20.04 4.54 -5.70
N GLN A 595 21.13 4.29 -4.98
CA GLN A 595 22.28 5.20 -4.90
C GLN A 595 23.36 4.74 -5.86
N THR A 596 23.82 5.64 -6.73
CA THR A 596 25.01 5.44 -7.56
C THR A 596 26.26 5.56 -6.70
N LEU A 597 27.33 4.85 -7.07
CA LEU A 597 28.65 5.09 -6.50
C LEU A 597 29.14 6.44 -7.04
N PRO A 598 29.67 7.35 -6.20
CA PRO A 598 30.20 8.61 -6.70
C PRO A 598 31.44 8.36 -7.59
N ALA A 599 31.52 9.05 -8.72
CA ALA A 599 32.75 9.20 -9.48
C ALA A 599 33.65 10.19 -8.72
N ASN A 600 34.94 9.88 -8.61
CA ASN A 600 35.97 10.62 -7.88
C ASN A 600 35.81 12.16 -7.93
N GLU A 601 35.36 12.75 -6.81
CA GLU A 601 35.78 14.08 -6.36
C GLU A 601 35.88 14.06 -4.82
N ASP A 602 37.05 14.40 -4.30
CA ASP A 602 37.31 14.62 -2.88
C ASP A 602 36.42 15.74 -2.34
N THR A 603 35.30 15.37 -1.71
CA THR A 603 34.52 16.26 -0.84
C THR A 603 34.31 15.57 0.50
N PRO A 604 34.53 16.25 1.64
CA PRO A 604 34.41 15.62 2.96
C PRO A 604 33.02 15.02 3.13
N ALA A 605 32.97 13.84 3.74
CA ALA A 605 31.74 13.14 4.06
C ALA A 605 30.76 14.06 4.82
N ASP A 606 29.78 14.61 4.11
CA ASP A 606 28.67 15.31 4.72
C ASP A 606 27.81 14.28 5.44
N ALA A 607 27.82 14.41 6.76
CA ALA A 607 27.02 13.65 7.68
C ALA A 607 25.56 13.71 7.23
N GLN A 608 24.92 12.54 7.20
CA GLN A 608 23.47 12.39 7.12
C GLN A 608 22.82 13.43 8.04
N SER A 609 22.10 14.38 7.44
CA SER A 609 21.19 15.24 8.19
C SER A 609 20.02 14.37 8.65
N ASP A 610 20.19 13.72 9.79
CA ASP A 610 19.07 13.33 10.63
C ASP A 610 18.23 14.58 10.81
N ALA A 611 17.02 14.61 10.25
CA ALA A 611 16.02 15.59 10.64
C ALA A 611 15.69 15.29 12.11
N VAL A 612 16.41 15.92 13.02
CA VAL A 612 16.33 15.66 14.47
C VAL A 612 15.00 16.18 14.99
N LEU A 613 14.06 15.26 15.21
CA LEU A 613 12.70 15.53 15.66
C LEU A 613 12.65 15.85 17.16
N ASP A 614 11.59 16.57 17.57
CA ASP A 614 11.23 16.74 18.98
C ASP A 614 11.12 15.35 19.66
N PRO A 615 11.80 15.11 20.81
CA PRO A 615 11.80 13.81 21.47
C PRO A 615 10.42 13.27 21.88
N LEU A 616 9.37 14.11 21.98
CA LEU A 616 7.99 13.64 22.16
C LEU A 616 7.41 12.98 20.90
N ARG A 617 7.92 13.33 19.71
CA ARG A 617 7.41 12.92 18.39
C ARG A 617 8.29 11.88 17.70
N VAL A 618 9.44 11.53 18.29
CA VAL A 618 10.28 10.43 17.80
C VAL A 618 9.47 9.13 17.87
N ALA A 619 9.19 8.54 16.71
CA ALA A 619 8.55 7.23 16.63
C ALA A 619 9.54 6.15 17.05
N ILE A 620 9.10 5.26 17.95
CA ILE A 620 9.93 4.15 18.43
C ILE A 620 9.39 2.87 17.80
N ASP A 621 10.10 2.37 16.79
CA ASP A 621 9.65 1.24 15.96
C ASP A 621 9.47 -0.07 16.74
N HIS A 622 10.29 -0.29 17.78
CA HIS A 622 10.23 -1.50 18.59
C HIS A 622 10.70 -1.23 20.02
N ARG A 623 10.27 -2.08 20.96
CA ARG A 623 10.74 -2.06 22.35
C ARG A 623 12.26 -2.25 22.38
N PRO A 624 13.04 -1.36 23.03
CA PRO A 624 14.47 -1.55 23.21
C PRO A 624 14.77 -2.86 23.95
N ARG A 625 15.88 -3.52 23.60
CA ARG A 625 16.35 -4.71 24.32
C ARG A 625 16.98 -4.27 25.65
N GLY A 626 16.46 -4.78 26.77
CA GLY A 626 16.97 -4.49 28.12
C GLY A 626 15.87 -4.34 29.17
N GLU A 627 16.30 -4.05 30.40
CA GLU A 627 15.41 -3.65 31.49
C GLU A 627 14.93 -2.21 31.25
N LEU A 628 13.65 -1.97 31.49
CA LEU A 628 13.06 -0.62 31.43
C LEU A 628 12.55 -0.24 32.82
N PRO A 629 12.77 1.00 33.28
CA PRO A 629 12.16 1.48 34.51
C PRO A 629 10.63 1.40 34.36
N ALA A 630 9.96 0.81 35.34
CA ALA A 630 8.51 0.65 35.33
C ALA A 630 7.90 1.07 36.66
N VAL A 631 6.75 1.75 36.58
CA VAL A 631 5.90 2.05 37.73
C VAL A 631 4.77 1.03 37.74
N ILE A 632 4.62 0.30 38.83
CA ILE A 632 3.49 -0.62 39.04
C ILE A 632 2.61 -0.05 40.15
N GLU A 633 1.34 0.18 39.85
CA GLU A 633 0.38 0.72 40.80
C GLU A 633 -0.85 -0.18 40.93
N LYS A 634 -1.29 -0.39 42.16
CA LYS A 634 -2.54 -1.08 42.47
C LYS A 634 -3.69 -0.09 42.33
N ILE A 635 -4.65 -0.40 41.47
CA ILE A 635 -5.86 0.39 41.24
C ILE A 635 -7.04 -0.39 41.82
N GLU A 636 -7.81 0.26 42.68
CA GLU A 636 -9.05 -0.30 43.25
C GLU A 636 -10.22 0.63 42.91
N TYR A 637 -11.18 0.13 42.15
CA TYR A 637 -12.38 0.86 41.74
C TYR A 637 -13.65 0.08 42.09
N LEU A 638 -14.77 0.78 42.20
CA LEU A 638 -16.08 0.20 42.51
C LEU A 638 -16.95 0.19 41.25
N THR A 639 -17.52 -0.97 40.96
CA THR A 639 -18.53 -1.17 39.92
C THR A 639 -19.88 -1.50 40.57
N GLN A 640 -20.93 -1.64 39.78
CA GLN A 640 -22.23 -2.11 40.29
C GLN A 640 -22.18 -3.54 40.85
N THR A 641 -21.26 -4.37 40.37
CA THR A 641 -21.10 -5.77 40.81
C THR A 641 -20.16 -5.92 42.02
N GLY A 642 -19.49 -4.83 42.43
CA GLY A 642 -18.66 -4.81 43.63
C GLY A 642 -17.31 -4.10 43.46
N LYS A 643 -16.47 -4.23 44.50
CA LYS A 643 -15.10 -3.71 44.52
C LYS A 643 -14.20 -4.59 43.66
N VAL A 644 -13.31 -3.94 42.93
CA VAL A 644 -12.55 -4.58 41.87
C VAL A 644 -11.13 -4.00 41.92
N SER A 645 -10.13 -4.87 42.03
CA SER A 645 -8.71 -4.50 42.16
C SER A 645 -7.92 -5.04 40.97
N LEU A 646 -6.92 -4.29 40.49
CA LEU A 646 -5.96 -4.73 39.46
C LEU A 646 -4.64 -3.96 39.60
N TYR A 647 -3.57 -4.46 38.98
CA TYR A 647 -2.28 -3.77 38.90
C TYR A 647 -2.02 -3.26 37.49
N VAL A 648 -1.62 -2.00 37.37
CA VAL A 648 -1.16 -1.39 36.10
C VAL A 648 0.33 -1.14 36.19
N ALA A 649 1.07 -1.63 35.20
CA ALA A 649 2.47 -1.34 34.98
C ALA A 649 2.63 -0.37 33.81
N VAL A 650 3.44 0.68 34.00
CA VAL A 650 3.84 1.62 32.95
C VAL A 650 5.36 1.65 32.88
N SER A 651 5.92 1.24 31.75
CA SER A 651 7.36 1.32 31.49
C SER A 651 7.73 2.61 30.80
N PHE A 652 8.92 3.12 31.09
CA PHE A 652 9.44 4.38 30.55
C PHE A 652 10.76 4.16 29.81
N LEU A 653 11.03 5.06 28.86
CA LEU A 653 12.26 5.09 28.07
C LEU A 653 12.77 6.53 27.96
N GLU A 654 14.09 6.70 28.06
CA GLU A 654 14.72 7.98 27.74
C GLU A 654 14.85 8.16 26.22
N VAL A 655 14.41 9.31 25.73
CA VAL A 655 14.43 9.67 24.31
C VAL A 655 15.14 11.01 24.15
N THR A 656 16.20 11.02 23.36
CA THR A 656 16.93 12.24 22.99
C THR A 656 16.49 12.71 21.60
N GLY A 657 16.25 14.02 21.47
CA GLY A 657 15.89 14.69 20.21
C GLY A 657 16.33 16.16 20.26
N GLN A 658 15.78 17.02 19.40
CA GLN A 658 16.09 18.46 19.39
C GLN A 658 14.83 19.31 19.54
N VAL A 659 14.91 20.40 20.31
CA VAL A 659 13.80 21.36 20.45
C VAL A 659 14.30 22.80 20.28
N GLY A 660 14.23 23.29 19.04
CA GLY A 660 14.74 24.61 18.66
C GLY A 660 16.27 24.63 18.55
N GLY A 661 16.86 23.59 17.95
CA GLY A 661 18.31 23.48 17.70
C GLY A 661 19.12 22.86 18.83
N GLU A 662 18.62 22.90 20.07
CA GLU A 662 19.30 22.33 21.23
C GLU A 662 18.93 20.85 21.45
N PRO A 663 19.88 19.97 21.78
CA PRO A 663 19.60 18.58 22.14
C PRO A 663 18.86 18.53 23.49
N VAL A 664 17.76 17.79 23.52
CA VAL A 664 16.86 17.66 24.66
C VAL A 664 16.55 16.18 24.87
N THR A 665 16.73 15.69 26.09
CA THR A 665 16.38 14.31 26.48
C THR A 665 15.21 14.32 27.46
N ILE A 666 14.21 13.48 27.21
CA ILE A 666 13.02 13.32 28.08
C ILE A 666 12.81 11.85 28.45
N GLU A 667 12.17 11.60 29.59
CA GLU A 667 11.62 10.29 29.93
C GLU A 667 10.18 10.19 29.38
N ARG A 668 9.90 9.15 28.58
CA ARG A 668 8.58 8.96 27.92
C ARG A 668 8.01 7.59 28.27
N PRO A 669 6.70 7.46 28.57
CA PRO A 669 6.08 6.15 28.69
C PRO A 669 6.13 5.41 27.35
N ILE A 670 6.41 4.11 27.40
CA ILE A 670 6.63 3.29 26.20
C ILE A 670 5.74 2.04 26.16
N GLU A 671 5.42 1.47 27.31
CA GLU A 671 4.57 0.28 27.41
C GLU A 671 3.64 0.37 28.62
N PHE A 672 2.42 -0.13 28.43
CA PHE A 672 1.37 -0.23 29.42
C PHE A 672 0.95 -1.69 29.51
N PHE A 673 0.87 -2.23 30.72
CA PHE A 673 0.57 -3.64 30.93
C PHE A 673 -0.27 -3.84 32.19
N ILE A 674 -1.21 -4.79 32.11
CA ILE A 674 -1.97 -5.30 33.26
C ILE A 674 -1.70 -6.82 33.29
N PRO A 675 -1.10 -7.36 34.37
CA PRO A 675 -0.77 -8.78 34.43
C PRO A 675 -2.00 -9.68 34.33
N VAL A 676 -1.86 -10.76 33.55
CA VAL A 676 -2.91 -11.77 33.33
C VAL A 676 -3.11 -12.60 34.61
N GLY A 677 -4.33 -13.08 34.86
CA GLY A 677 -4.64 -13.98 35.99
C GLY A 677 -5.07 -13.28 37.28
N GLN A 678 -5.41 -11.99 37.22
CA GLN A 678 -5.87 -11.23 38.39
C GLN A 678 -7.39 -11.31 38.65
N ARG A 679 -8.18 -11.99 37.78
CA ARG A 679 -9.66 -12.17 37.88
C ARG A 679 -10.20 -13.38 37.10
N ASP A 680 -11.46 -13.71 37.38
CA ASP A 680 -12.24 -14.84 36.83
C ASP A 680 -13.00 -14.54 35.51
N GLU A 681 -12.97 -13.30 34.98
CA GLU A 681 -13.60 -12.92 33.69
C GLU A 681 -12.59 -12.53 32.60
N SER A 682 -13.02 -12.60 31.33
CA SER A 682 -12.17 -12.42 30.14
C SER A 682 -11.51 -11.03 30.03
N GLN A 683 -10.22 -10.96 30.37
CA GLN A 683 -9.33 -9.79 30.30
C GLN A 683 -8.90 -9.39 28.87
N GLN A 684 -9.57 -9.91 27.84
CA GLN A 684 -9.16 -9.74 26.43
C GLN A 684 -9.24 -8.28 25.97
N TRP A 685 -10.29 -7.56 26.36
CA TRP A 685 -10.46 -6.15 26.02
C TRP A 685 -9.45 -5.24 26.75
N ILE A 686 -9.12 -5.55 28.00
CA ILE A 686 -8.11 -4.83 28.79
C ILE A 686 -6.74 -5.02 28.14
N THR A 687 -6.38 -6.25 27.80
CA THR A 687 -5.10 -6.58 27.15
C THR A 687 -4.99 -5.90 25.78
N ALA A 688 -6.06 -5.93 24.98
CA ALA A 688 -6.11 -5.24 23.69
C ALA A 688 -5.95 -3.72 23.85
N THR A 689 -6.61 -3.13 24.85
CA THR A 689 -6.52 -1.69 25.16
C THR A 689 -5.10 -1.30 25.60
N MET A 690 -4.46 -2.08 26.47
CA MET A 690 -3.07 -1.84 26.91
C MET A 690 -2.07 -1.96 25.76
N ARG A 691 -2.26 -2.92 24.84
CA ARG A 691 -1.45 -3.05 23.62
C ARG A 691 -1.63 -1.86 22.69
N SER A 692 -2.86 -1.40 22.51
CA SER A 692 -3.18 -0.20 21.72
C SER A 692 -2.57 1.07 22.32
N LEU A 693 -2.66 1.24 23.65
CA LEU A 693 -2.07 2.36 24.35
C LEU A 693 -0.53 2.35 24.28
N SER A 694 0.09 1.17 24.37
CA SER A 694 1.54 1.00 24.16
C SER A 694 1.97 1.38 22.75
N LEU A 695 1.15 1.06 21.73
CA LEU A 695 1.39 1.50 20.36
C LEU A 695 1.27 3.03 20.22
N ALA A 696 0.24 3.63 20.82
CA ALA A 696 0.08 5.09 20.86
C ALA A 696 1.27 5.79 21.55
N ALA A 697 1.88 5.13 22.54
CA ALA A 697 3.05 5.62 23.26
C ALA A 697 4.35 5.59 22.46
N ARG A 698 4.54 4.51 21.70
CA ARG A 698 5.61 4.43 20.70
C ARG A 698 5.46 5.50 19.62
N GLY A 699 4.23 5.86 19.25
CA GLY A 699 3.94 6.90 18.26
C GLY A 699 3.90 8.34 18.79
N GLY A 700 4.02 8.59 20.11
CA GLY A 700 4.01 9.94 20.68
C GLY A 700 2.62 10.57 20.90
N PHE A 701 1.55 9.77 20.94
CA PHE A 701 0.16 10.24 21.03
C PHE A 701 -0.59 9.81 22.31
N VAL A 702 0.12 9.45 23.38
CA VAL A 702 -0.47 8.92 24.64
C VAL A 702 -1.53 9.83 25.23
N ALA A 703 -1.25 11.14 25.34
CA ALA A 703 -2.15 12.09 25.98
C ALA A 703 -3.53 12.11 25.29
N ARG A 704 -3.54 12.20 23.95
CA ARG A 704 -4.76 12.19 23.14
C ARG A 704 -5.49 10.86 23.27
N ASN A 705 -4.76 9.75 23.19
CA ASN A 705 -5.36 8.42 23.30
C ASN A 705 -6.04 8.19 24.66
N LEU A 706 -5.40 8.62 25.77
CA LEU A 706 -6.01 8.57 27.10
C LEU A 706 -7.27 9.45 27.20
N GLN A 707 -7.27 10.64 26.60
CA GLN A 707 -8.46 11.50 26.56
C GLN A 707 -9.63 10.84 25.81
N ASP A 708 -9.35 10.11 24.74
CA ASP A 708 -10.38 9.39 23.99
C ASP A 708 -10.87 8.15 24.75
N LEU A 709 -9.97 7.40 25.41
CA LEU A 709 -10.36 6.28 26.28
C LEU A 709 -11.25 6.74 27.46
N ARG A 710 -11.06 7.95 27.98
CA ARG A 710 -11.91 8.54 29.02
C ARG A 710 -13.35 8.84 28.56
N LYS A 711 -13.63 8.82 27.26
CA LYS A 711 -14.97 9.02 26.69
C LYS A 711 -15.72 7.71 26.43
N VAL A 712 -15.07 6.56 26.65
CA VAL A 712 -15.69 5.25 26.44
C VAL A 712 -16.78 5.04 27.49
N SER A 713 -18.00 4.83 27.03
CA SER A 713 -19.19 4.56 27.85
C SER A 713 -19.60 3.09 27.76
N TRP A 714 -20.23 2.57 28.82
CA TRP A 714 -20.78 1.22 28.85
C TRP A 714 -22.18 1.21 29.51
N ASP A 715 -23.09 0.37 29.01
CA ASP A 715 -24.42 0.07 29.55
C ASP A 715 -24.44 -0.64 30.92
N ARG A 716 -23.33 -1.21 31.41
CA ARG A 716 -23.22 -1.84 32.75
C ARG A 716 -23.09 -0.85 33.92
N GLY A 717 -23.23 0.44 33.66
CA GLY A 717 -23.30 1.48 34.68
C GLY A 717 -21.96 2.12 35.03
N GLN A 718 -22.02 3.18 35.85
CA GLN A 718 -20.87 4.02 36.16
C GLN A 718 -19.90 3.36 37.15
N VAL A 719 -18.62 3.64 36.94
CA VAL A 719 -17.51 3.13 37.72
C VAL A 719 -16.96 4.23 38.61
N ARG A 720 -16.88 3.99 39.91
CA ARG A 720 -16.31 4.95 40.87
C ARG A 720 -14.83 4.68 41.07
N TYR A 721 -14.00 5.66 40.72
CA TYR A 721 -12.55 5.60 40.90
C TYR A 721 -11.94 6.99 41.04
N GLY A 722 -11.15 7.18 42.09
CA GLY A 722 -10.50 8.45 42.41
C GLY A 722 -11.45 9.46 43.05
N GLU A 723 -10.92 10.68 43.23
CA GLU A 723 -11.63 11.79 43.84
C GLU A 723 -11.36 13.06 43.03
N THR A 724 -12.29 14.00 43.08
CA THR A 724 -12.14 15.36 42.58
C THR A 724 -12.25 16.35 43.74
N GLN A 725 -11.52 17.45 43.68
CA GLN A 725 -11.60 18.53 44.65
C GLN A 725 -12.48 19.64 44.09
N ARG A 726 -13.54 19.99 44.82
CA ARG A 726 -14.41 21.12 44.48
C ARG A 726 -13.70 22.45 44.77
N LEU A 727 -14.23 23.53 44.21
CA LEU A 727 -13.75 24.90 44.44
C LEU A 727 -13.78 25.31 45.92
N ASP A 728 -14.67 24.71 46.72
CA ASP A 728 -14.76 24.89 48.17
C ASP A 728 -13.73 24.05 48.96
N GLY A 729 -12.83 23.36 48.27
CA GLY A 729 -11.80 22.51 48.85
C GLY A 729 -12.26 21.09 49.23
N LYS A 730 -13.56 20.77 49.12
CA LYS A 730 -14.10 19.47 49.52
C LYS A 730 -13.77 18.38 48.48
N ARG A 731 -13.18 17.27 48.96
CA ARG A 731 -12.90 16.08 48.15
C ARG A 731 -14.14 15.22 48.03
N THR A 732 -14.47 14.81 46.81
CA THR A 732 -15.65 14.00 46.50
C THR A 732 -15.30 12.87 45.55
N PRO A 733 -15.93 11.68 45.65
CA PRO A 733 -15.68 10.58 44.72
C PRO A 733 -15.95 10.96 43.26
N LEU A 734 -15.10 10.44 42.37
CA LEU A 734 -15.21 10.63 40.93
C LEU A 734 -15.83 9.40 40.26
N TRP A 735 -16.73 9.64 39.31
CA TRP A 735 -17.46 8.63 38.55
C TRP A 735 -17.09 8.69 37.06
N HIS A 736 -16.89 7.51 36.46
CA HIS A 736 -16.52 7.30 35.07
C HIS A 736 -17.59 6.46 34.37
N ASP A 737 -17.74 6.62 33.06
CA ASP A 737 -18.82 5.95 32.31
C ASP A 737 -18.52 4.48 31.96
N SER A 738 -17.30 4.00 32.23
CA SER A 738 -16.90 2.61 32.02
C SER A 738 -15.62 2.28 32.81
N GLU A 739 -15.30 0.98 32.90
CA GLU A 739 -14.01 0.52 33.44
C GLU A 739 -12.82 1.02 32.60
N VAL A 740 -12.98 1.09 31.28
CA VAL A 740 -11.97 1.66 30.36
C VAL A 740 -11.66 3.11 30.73
N ALA A 741 -12.69 3.92 30.95
CA ALA A 741 -12.53 5.33 31.31
C ALA A 741 -11.88 5.50 32.68
N ALA A 742 -12.25 4.66 33.67
CA ALA A 742 -11.64 4.66 35.00
C ALA A 742 -10.15 4.27 34.96
N ILE A 743 -9.79 3.22 34.22
CA ILE A 743 -8.40 2.78 34.04
C ILE A 743 -7.58 3.84 33.28
N ALA A 744 -8.15 4.45 32.24
CA ALA A 744 -7.50 5.55 31.51
C ALA A 744 -7.24 6.76 32.42
N TYR A 745 -8.19 7.10 33.30
CA TYR A 745 -7.98 8.13 34.31
C TYR A 745 -6.86 7.74 35.29
N ALA A 746 -6.81 6.49 35.75
CA ALA A 746 -5.73 6.01 36.62
C ALA A 746 -4.35 6.15 35.96
N ILE A 747 -4.22 5.74 34.71
CA ILE A 747 -3.00 5.88 33.93
C ILE A 747 -2.64 7.36 33.75
N GLN A 748 -3.62 8.23 33.46
CA GLN A 748 -3.41 9.67 33.39
C GLN A 748 -2.81 10.20 34.71
N GLN A 749 -3.30 9.74 35.87
CA GLN A 749 -2.75 10.15 37.17
C GLN A 749 -1.33 9.64 37.42
N ILE A 750 -1.00 8.42 36.96
CA ILE A 750 0.37 7.89 37.01
C ILE A 750 1.30 8.79 36.19
N LEU A 751 0.91 9.12 34.96
CA LEU A 751 1.71 9.97 34.06
C LEU A 751 1.78 11.42 34.55
N HIS A 752 0.73 11.93 35.19
CA HIS A 752 0.74 13.25 35.81
C HIS A 752 1.72 13.31 36.99
N ARG A 753 1.69 12.33 37.91
CA ARG A 753 2.65 12.24 39.02
C ARG A 753 4.09 12.08 38.53
N ARG A 754 4.28 11.43 37.38
CA ARG A 754 5.58 11.33 36.71
C ARG A 754 5.97 12.60 35.93
N GLY A 755 5.12 13.62 35.94
CA GLY A 755 5.36 14.92 35.30
C GLY A 755 5.20 14.91 33.78
N PHE A 756 4.80 13.79 33.18
CA PHE A 756 4.62 13.62 31.73
C PHE A 756 3.35 14.32 31.22
N LEU A 757 2.28 14.31 32.02
CA LEU A 757 1.04 15.04 31.76
C LEU A 757 0.80 16.13 32.82
N ASP A 758 0.04 17.16 32.47
CA ASP A 758 -0.47 18.12 33.47
C ASP A 758 -1.69 17.55 34.23
N ALA A 759 -2.19 18.31 35.20
CA ALA A 759 -3.31 17.89 36.06
C ALA A 759 -4.59 17.63 35.25
N GLU A 760 -4.77 18.34 34.13
CA GLU A 760 -5.90 18.17 33.21
C GLU A 760 -5.70 17.01 32.22
N GLY A 761 -4.51 16.39 32.18
CA GLY A 761 -4.18 15.28 31.28
C GLY A 761 -3.72 15.72 29.88
N ARG A 762 -3.24 16.96 29.73
CA ARG A 762 -2.63 17.46 28.50
C ARG A 762 -1.13 17.18 28.51
N GLN A 763 -0.57 17.06 27.30
CA GLN A 763 0.84 16.76 27.10
C GLN A 763 1.71 17.94 27.59
N VAL A 764 2.64 17.68 28.51
CA VAL A 764 3.65 18.66 28.91
C VAL A 764 4.69 18.78 27.78
N PRO A 765 5.08 20.00 27.33
CA PRO A 765 6.09 20.20 26.30
C PRO A 765 7.48 19.67 26.66
N SER A 766 8.23 19.20 25.65
CA SER A 766 9.56 18.56 25.80
C SER A 766 10.59 19.39 26.57
N ARG A 767 10.61 20.72 26.38
CA ARG A 767 11.52 21.61 27.14
C ARG A 767 11.28 21.56 28.64
N LEU A 768 10.00 21.53 29.06
CA LEU A 768 9.65 21.45 30.48
C LEU A 768 9.92 20.05 31.04
N LEU A 769 9.73 19.00 30.24
CA LEU A 769 10.07 17.63 30.64
C LEU A 769 11.57 17.46 30.90
N ALA A 770 12.42 18.01 30.02
CA ALA A 770 13.87 17.94 30.19
C ALA A 770 14.37 18.77 31.39
N GLN A 771 13.85 19.99 31.58
CA GLN A 771 14.19 20.79 32.76
C GLN A 771 13.85 20.08 34.07
N ARG A 772 12.71 19.38 34.12
CA ARG A 772 12.29 18.60 35.29
C ARG A 772 13.20 17.39 35.54
N ARG A 773 13.71 16.77 34.46
CA ARG A 773 14.70 15.69 34.55
C ARG A 773 16.02 16.21 35.14
N ASP A 774 16.53 17.32 34.61
CA ASP A 774 17.81 17.89 35.06
C ASP A 774 17.74 18.36 36.52
N ALA A 775 16.58 18.87 36.96
CA ALA A 775 16.31 19.19 38.36
C ALA A 775 16.29 17.95 39.29
N ALA A 776 15.95 16.77 38.76
CA ALA A 776 16.00 15.50 39.50
C ALA A 776 17.40 14.84 39.48
N ALA A 777 18.32 15.31 38.62
CA ALA A 777 19.65 14.72 38.40
C ALA A 777 20.80 15.37 39.22
N PHE A 778 20.57 16.45 39.97
CA PHE A 778 21.53 17.02 40.91
C PHE A 778 21.43 16.36 42.30
N PRO A 779 22.46 15.66 42.83
CA PRO A 779 22.35 14.91 44.08
C PRO A 779 22.65 15.76 45.33
N ALA A 780 21.83 15.51 46.36
CA ALA A 780 22.12 15.56 47.81
C ALA A 780 23.35 16.36 48.28
N ALA A 781 23.12 17.56 48.81
CA ALA A 781 23.91 18.11 49.90
C ALA A 781 23.06 19.05 50.79
N ARG A 782 22.95 18.67 52.07
CA ARG A 782 22.43 19.44 53.23
C ARG A 782 20.91 19.54 53.42
N ALA A 783 20.37 18.59 54.17
CA ALA A 783 19.85 18.88 55.51
C ALA A 783 19.89 17.59 56.35
N LYS A 784 20.73 17.61 57.38
CA LYS A 784 20.78 16.65 58.47
C LYS A 784 19.64 16.96 59.46
N ASP A 785 19.34 15.94 60.27
CA ASP A 785 18.65 15.97 61.56
C ASP A 785 17.12 16.07 61.53
N ASP A 786 16.44 14.92 61.51
CA ASP A 786 16.03 14.28 62.78
C ASP A 786 15.49 12.87 62.54
N ALA A 787 16.24 11.88 63.00
CA ALA A 787 15.75 10.53 63.19
C ALA A 787 15.25 10.41 64.63
N SER A 788 13.99 10.01 64.84
CA SER A 788 13.69 8.90 65.76
C SER A 788 12.18 8.62 65.88
N GLN A 789 11.90 7.33 66.07
CA GLN A 789 10.67 6.73 66.62
C GLN A 789 9.62 6.24 65.62
N ALA A 790 9.97 5.20 64.86
CA ALA A 790 9.02 4.13 64.54
C ALA A 790 9.20 2.99 65.55
N ARG A 791 8.28 2.87 66.52
CA ARG A 791 8.09 1.64 67.29
C ARG A 791 7.05 0.77 66.59
N ALA A 792 7.35 -0.52 66.57
CA ALA A 792 6.48 -1.61 66.16
C ALA A 792 5.14 -1.61 66.93
N GLY A 793 4.09 -2.10 66.27
CA GLY A 793 2.83 -2.43 66.92
C GLY A 793 1.71 -2.68 65.91
N ASP A 794 1.47 -3.97 65.63
CA ASP A 794 0.13 -4.46 65.31
C ASP A 794 -0.90 -3.80 66.24
N GLN A 795 -1.98 -3.25 65.67
CA GLN A 795 -3.29 -3.27 66.31
C GLN A 795 -4.40 -2.98 65.30
N VAL A 796 -5.18 -4.03 65.09
CA VAL A 796 -6.56 -4.03 64.62
C VAL A 796 -7.37 -2.98 65.39
N LEU A 797 -8.06 -2.10 64.67
CA LEU A 797 -9.18 -1.34 65.19
C LEU A 797 -10.37 -1.52 64.25
N ASP A 798 -11.24 -2.44 64.66
CA ASP A 798 -12.63 -2.49 64.25
C ASP A 798 -13.35 -1.19 64.60
N GLY A 799 -14.19 -0.70 63.69
CA GLY A 799 -15.10 0.43 63.92
C GLY A 799 -16.13 0.57 62.79
N PRO A 800 -17.40 0.91 63.09
CA PRO A 800 -18.54 0.15 62.60
C PRO A 800 -19.16 0.80 61.36
N ASN A 801 -19.28 0.03 60.28
CA ASN A 801 -20.38 0.10 59.31
C ASN A 801 -20.30 -1.14 58.40
N ALA A 802 -20.41 -2.31 59.02
CA ALA A 802 -20.79 -3.51 58.31
C ALA A 802 -22.30 -3.44 58.04
N LEU A 803 -22.70 -3.34 56.77
CA LEU A 803 -24.04 -3.74 56.34
C LEU A 803 -23.98 -5.24 55.99
N PRO A 804 -25.00 -6.03 56.37
CA PRO A 804 -24.95 -7.48 56.30
C PRO A 804 -24.90 -7.99 54.85
N ALA A 805 -24.06 -9.01 54.65
CA ALA A 805 -24.09 -9.87 53.49
C ALA A 805 -25.34 -10.77 53.58
N ASP A 806 -26.44 -10.30 52.99
CA ASP A 806 -27.51 -11.08 52.38
C ASP A 806 -28.72 -10.17 52.17
N ALA A 807 -28.73 -9.48 51.04
CA ALA A 807 -29.92 -8.86 50.49
C ALA A 807 -29.91 -9.08 48.98
N THR A 808 -30.74 -10.01 48.52
CA THR A 808 -31.13 -10.15 47.13
C THR A 808 -31.77 -8.84 46.66
N PHE A 809 -31.00 -7.99 45.97
CA PHE A 809 -31.56 -6.83 45.29
C PHE A 809 -32.29 -7.31 44.02
N GLY A 810 -33.60 -7.49 44.15
CA GLY A 810 -34.50 -7.48 43.01
C GLY A 810 -34.32 -6.17 42.23
N ALA A 811 -34.32 -6.28 40.90
CA ALA A 811 -34.12 -5.17 39.98
C ALA A 811 -35.18 -4.07 40.17
N GLN A 812 -34.89 -3.10 41.03
CA GLN A 812 -35.51 -1.78 40.98
C GLN A 812 -34.76 -0.98 39.92
N HIS A 813 -35.43 -0.63 38.83
CA HIS A 813 -34.93 0.35 37.86
C HIS A 813 -34.76 1.69 38.58
N ALA A 814 -33.54 2.00 39.03
CA ALA A 814 -33.20 3.33 39.47
C ALA A 814 -33.29 4.27 38.25
N MET A 815 -34.16 5.28 38.30
CA MET A 815 -34.13 6.35 37.31
C MET A 815 -32.80 7.11 37.48
N PHE A 816 -31.90 6.96 36.52
CA PHE A 816 -30.64 7.69 36.49
C PHE A 816 -30.92 9.19 36.30
N GLY A 817 -30.37 10.03 37.17
CA GLY A 817 -30.40 11.47 37.00
C GLY A 817 -29.49 11.91 35.84
N ARG A 818 -29.53 13.21 35.48
CA ARG A 818 -28.58 13.75 34.49
C ARG A 818 -27.14 13.64 35.01
N LYS A 819 -26.17 13.58 34.09
CA LYS A 819 -24.75 13.50 34.43
C LYS A 819 -24.26 14.79 35.07
N CYS A 820 -23.62 14.68 36.24
CA CYS A 820 -22.99 15.80 36.92
C CYS A 820 -21.69 16.19 36.22
N GLY A 821 -21.56 17.46 35.82
CA GLY A 821 -20.32 17.98 35.21
C GLY A 821 -19.10 17.94 36.14
N SER A 822 -19.32 17.97 37.46
CA SER A 822 -18.23 18.08 38.45
C SER A 822 -17.72 16.72 38.94
N CYS A 823 -18.60 15.78 39.31
CA CYS A 823 -18.19 14.45 39.80
C CYS A 823 -18.44 13.31 38.81
N GLY A 824 -19.09 13.57 37.68
CA GLY A 824 -19.42 12.56 36.67
C GLY A 824 -20.65 11.70 37.00
N ALA A 825 -21.20 11.72 38.23
CA ALA A 825 -22.31 10.86 38.62
C ALA A 825 -23.62 11.20 37.88
N ASN A 826 -24.37 10.20 37.47
CA ASN A 826 -25.74 10.32 36.93
C ASN A 826 -26.76 10.51 38.07
N ALA A 827 -26.57 11.60 38.84
CA ALA A 827 -27.24 11.87 40.11
C ALA A 827 -27.74 13.32 40.22
N VAL A 828 -27.81 14.05 39.10
CA VAL A 828 -28.35 15.42 39.08
C VAL A 828 -29.88 15.37 39.06
N ILE A 829 -30.48 16.03 40.05
CA ILE A 829 -31.92 16.25 40.21
C ILE A 829 -32.22 17.74 40.19
N ARG A 830 -33.50 18.11 40.08
CA ARG A 830 -33.95 19.49 40.30
C ARG A 830 -34.34 19.64 41.78
N LYS A 831 -33.69 20.54 42.52
CA LYS A 831 -33.98 20.84 43.92
C LYS A 831 -34.04 22.35 44.11
N ASP A 832 -35.16 22.85 44.62
CA ASP A 832 -35.38 24.27 44.89
C ASP A 832 -35.11 25.20 43.67
N GLY A 833 -35.51 24.76 42.47
CA GLY A 833 -35.29 25.49 41.21
C GLY A 833 -33.88 25.36 40.63
N CYS A 834 -32.94 24.71 41.32
CA CYS A 834 -31.57 24.53 40.85
C CYS A 834 -31.28 23.07 40.49
N ASP A 835 -30.35 22.87 39.55
CA ASP A 835 -29.75 21.56 39.35
C ASP A 835 -28.91 21.22 40.59
N PHE A 836 -29.15 20.07 41.21
CA PHE A 836 -28.45 19.61 42.41
C PHE A 836 -27.99 18.17 42.23
N CYS A 837 -26.69 17.91 42.36
CA CYS A 837 -26.16 16.55 42.31
C CYS A 837 -26.24 15.89 43.69
N THR A 838 -27.02 14.82 43.83
CA THR A 838 -27.14 14.09 45.11
C THR A 838 -25.88 13.32 45.48
N ALA A 839 -24.99 13.05 44.52
CA ALA A 839 -23.73 12.34 44.76
C ALA A 839 -22.60 13.25 45.28
N CYS A 840 -22.53 14.52 44.85
CA CYS A 840 -21.44 15.43 45.23
C CYS A 840 -21.89 16.74 45.89
N GLY A 841 -23.19 17.02 45.90
CA GLY A 841 -23.76 18.27 46.39
C GLY A 841 -23.44 19.48 45.51
N GLU A 842 -23.11 19.28 44.23
CA GLU A 842 -22.93 20.38 43.28
C GLU A 842 -24.26 21.05 42.96
N ILE A 843 -24.28 22.38 43.01
CA ILE A 843 -25.42 23.20 42.58
C ILE A 843 -25.08 23.78 41.21
N GLY A 844 -25.83 23.38 40.19
CA GLY A 844 -25.72 23.86 38.82
C GLY A 844 -26.67 25.03 38.54
N VAL A 845 -27.17 25.12 37.32
CA VAL A 845 -27.99 26.24 36.85
C VAL A 845 -29.32 26.29 37.61
N CYS A 846 -29.60 27.44 38.23
CA CYS A 846 -30.88 27.78 38.84
C CYS A 846 -31.81 28.42 37.82
N GLY A 847 -33.08 27.97 37.76
CA GLY A 847 -34.10 28.48 36.86
C GLY A 847 -35.51 28.13 37.31
#